data_AF-A0AA91JWQ9-F1
#
_entry.id   AF-A0AA91JWQ9-F1
#
_cell.length_a   1.000
_cell.length_b   1.000
_cell.length_c   1.000
_cell.angle_alpha   90.00
_cell.angle_beta   90.00
_cell.angle_gamma   90.00
#
_symmetry.space_group_name_H-M   'P 1'
#
loop_
_entity.id
_entity.type
_entity.pdbx_description
1 polymer ?
#
loop_
_entity_poly.entity_id
_entity_poly.type
_entity_poly.pdbx_seq_one_letter_code
_entity_poly.pdbx_strand_id
1 'polypeptide(L)'
;MKILLVEDDEFNALLLEKALKAYNYQIEIAKDGPTGLELAKMFEYDLLLLDVMLPKMDGISLCRQLRLEGYHMPILMLTANDSTSLRVTGMEAGADDYITKPIDLSELLARMKALLRRAKVILPTILSWENLHLDTNTREVTYNGESLHLTPKEHGLLELFLRNPGRIFTRNALLDSIWLSSESPGEEAVTTQIKGLRQKLKAVGMTEDLIETLYGLGYRLRKDEKGTSRQDSKKQNKRRSLSCTEFSQKRGSAVLGVSPMSDCRRKAEAEVIVLVKKMWEEFKGSRLQEQLELFEQVLAHLSTGNLDSHLLKLAHTEAHRLAGTLGCYGFHEGSKLARQIEVLLQSLMSWEQYPLWQLERLEKLITSLQKILQQQPSQTATLATSKLSLPRLLIIDDDTILTERIKLGAAAWGLQVDVATDLTTAKSVLASYSPNVILLDLTFSNPQENGLNFLSEISQKNPKIPVIVFTASNQFRCRVEAARLGAQTFLHKTTPVDEVLSVVRKSLNQSAATHKAKIMVVDDDPIVLNHAKSLLLPLGFEVTTLQQPQHFWKELETFTPELLILDIEMPNFNGIELCQVVRTDSRWSHLPVLFLSVHSDAKIVRQVYAVGADDYLRKPIVEQELITRVLNRLERTQQKTRISVRIAD
;
A
#
# COMPACT_ATOMS: atom_id res chain seq x y z
N MET A 1 -18.02 -5.82 16.06
CA MET A 1 -17.48 -5.62 14.70
C MET A 1 -18.01 -6.70 13.79
N LYS A 2 -18.47 -6.32 12.60
CA LYS A 2 -19.11 -7.19 11.60
C LYS A 2 -18.12 -7.52 10.49
N ILE A 3 -17.92 -8.81 10.23
CA ILE A 3 -16.96 -9.34 9.26
C ILE A 3 -17.74 -10.12 8.21
N LEU A 4 -17.48 -9.86 6.93
CA LEU A 4 -17.98 -10.68 5.85
C LEU A 4 -16.91 -11.72 5.51
N LEU A 5 -17.25 -13.00 5.60
CA LEU A 5 -16.42 -14.13 5.20
C LEU A 5 -16.96 -14.69 3.88
N VAL A 6 -16.15 -14.63 2.82
CA VAL A 6 -16.50 -15.20 1.51
C VAL A 6 -15.61 -16.42 1.29
N GLU A 7 -16.18 -17.61 1.48
CA GLU A 7 -15.50 -18.92 1.41
C GLU A 7 -16.52 -19.95 0.91
N ASP A 8 -16.16 -20.71 -0.12
CA ASP A 8 -17.02 -21.72 -0.73
C ASP A 8 -16.92 -23.08 -0.06
N ASP A 9 -15.76 -23.41 0.53
CA ASP A 9 -15.58 -24.63 1.32
C ASP A 9 -16.33 -24.53 2.67
N GLU A 10 -17.38 -25.34 2.82
CA GLU A 10 -18.26 -25.30 3.99
C GLU A 10 -17.54 -25.65 5.29
N PHE A 11 -16.51 -26.51 5.23
CA PHE A 11 -15.75 -26.91 6.41
C PHE A 11 -14.87 -25.77 6.91
N ASN A 12 -14.11 -25.12 6.02
CA ASN A 12 -13.31 -23.94 6.32
C ASN A 12 -14.17 -22.78 6.82
N ALA A 13 -15.30 -22.53 6.15
CA ALA A 13 -16.23 -21.47 6.53
C ALA A 13 -16.75 -21.69 7.96
N LEU A 14 -17.18 -22.91 8.30
CA LEU A 14 -17.68 -23.25 9.64
C LEU A 14 -16.57 -23.18 10.71
N LEU A 15 -15.35 -23.63 10.37
CA LEU A 15 -14.20 -23.58 11.27
C LEU A 15 -13.84 -22.13 11.63
N LEU A 16 -13.70 -21.27 10.61
CA LEU A 16 -13.39 -19.85 10.78
C LEU A 16 -14.53 -19.12 11.50
N GLU A 17 -15.78 -19.42 11.16
CA GLU A 17 -16.94 -18.83 11.85
C GLU A 17 -16.92 -19.15 13.33
N LYS A 18 -16.78 -20.43 13.72
CA LYS A 18 -16.71 -20.84 15.14
C LYS A 18 -15.54 -20.20 15.86
N ALA A 19 -14.36 -20.23 15.24
CA ALA A 19 -13.15 -19.67 15.82
C ALA A 19 -13.29 -18.17 16.06
N LEU A 20 -13.72 -17.40 15.05
CA LEU A 20 -13.85 -15.95 15.16
C LEU A 20 -15.03 -15.52 16.06
N LYS A 21 -16.13 -16.28 16.11
CA LYS A 21 -17.22 -16.05 17.07
C LYS A 21 -16.74 -16.20 18.52
N ALA A 22 -15.81 -17.12 18.81
CA ALA A 22 -15.22 -17.27 20.14
C ALA A 22 -14.41 -16.01 20.57
N TYR A 23 -13.93 -15.22 19.60
CA TYR A 23 -13.30 -13.91 19.83
C TYR A 23 -14.30 -12.75 19.71
N ASN A 24 -15.61 -12.98 19.85
CA ASN A 24 -16.67 -11.97 19.78
C ASN A 24 -16.79 -11.22 18.43
N TYR A 25 -16.32 -11.80 17.32
CA TYR A 25 -16.61 -11.27 15.97
C TYR A 25 -17.99 -11.72 15.50
N GLN A 26 -18.71 -10.83 14.83
CA GLN A 26 -19.94 -11.19 14.12
C GLN A 26 -19.57 -11.54 12.69
N ILE A 27 -19.84 -12.78 12.28
CA ILE A 27 -19.44 -13.31 10.98
C ILE A 27 -20.70 -13.51 10.13
N GLU A 28 -20.70 -12.91 8.94
CA GLU A 28 -21.67 -13.19 7.88
C GLU A 28 -20.96 -13.99 6.78
N ILE A 29 -21.56 -15.07 6.29
CA ILE A 29 -20.91 -15.99 5.34
C ILE A 29 -21.56 -15.85 3.97
N ALA A 30 -20.74 -15.66 2.93
CA ALA A 30 -21.10 -15.81 1.54
C ALA A 30 -20.35 -17.01 0.94
N LYS A 31 -21.07 -17.83 0.16
CA LYS A 31 -20.50 -19.06 -0.44
C LYS A 31 -19.93 -18.86 -1.84
N ASP A 32 -20.13 -17.69 -2.44
CA ASP A 32 -19.62 -17.37 -3.77
C ASP A 32 -19.36 -15.88 -3.93
N GLY A 33 -18.58 -15.53 -4.95
CA GLY A 33 -18.19 -14.15 -5.22
C GLY A 33 -19.40 -13.22 -5.45
N PRO A 34 -20.38 -13.54 -6.31
CA PRO A 34 -21.54 -12.69 -6.53
C PRO A 34 -22.33 -12.38 -5.25
N THR A 35 -22.58 -13.39 -4.41
CA THR A 35 -23.27 -13.21 -3.13
C THR A 35 -22.44 -12.33 -2.18
N GLY A 36 -21.12 -12.55 -2.12
CA GLY A 36 -20.22 -11.74 -1.30
C GLY A 36 -20.20 -10.28 -1.74
N LEU A 37 -20.24 -10.03 -3.05
CA LEU A 37 -20.32 -8.69 -3.63
C LEU A 37 -21.65 -8.01 -3.31
N GLU A 38 -22.79 -8.70 -3.47
CA GLU A 38 -24.11 -8.14 -3.11
C GLU A 38 -24.18 -7.77 -1.63
N LEU A 39 -23.75 -8.66 -0.74
CA LEU A 39 -23.72 -8.39 0.69
C LEU A 39 -22.83 -7.20 1.04
N ALA A 40 -21.63 -7.13 0.47
CA ALA A 40 -20.69 -6.03 0.69
C ALA A 40 -21.23 -4.67 0.21
N LYS A 41 -22.16 -4.66 -0.76
CA LYS A 41 -22.82 -3.45 -1.24
C LYS A 41 -24.01 -3.03 -0.39
N MET A 42 -24.75 -4.00 0.13
CA MET A 42 -25.99 -3.77 0.89
C MET A 42 -25.74 -3.42 2.36
N PHE A 43 -24.67 -3.95 2.95
CA PHE A 43 -24.38 -3.79 4.38
C PHE A 43 -22.97 -3.25 4.61
N GLU A 44 -22.79 -2.53 5.73
CA GLU A 44 -21.48 -2.08 6.17
C GLU A 44 -20.73 -3.19 6.93
N TYR A 45 -19.51 -3.47 6.49
CA TYR A 45 -18.60 -4.41 7.15
C TYR A 45 -17.31 -3.73 7.59
N ASP A 46 -16.80 -4.15 8.74
CA ASP A 46 -15.54 -3.65 9.30
C ASP A 46 -14.32 -4.27 8.60
N LEU A 47 -14.44 -5.49 8.07
CA LEU A 47 -13.39 -6.21 7.31
C LEU A 47 -14.02 -7.32 6.46
N LEU A 48 -13.41 -7.59 5.31
CA LEU A 48 -13.75 -8.69 4.41
C LEU A 48 -12.65 -9.77 4.49
N LEU A 49 -13.00 -10.99 4.85
CA LEU A 49 -12.18 -12.19 4.67
C LEU A 49 -12.60 -12.85 3.36
N LEU A 50 -11.67 -12.98 2.42
CA LEU A 50 -12.01 -13.31 1.04
C LEU A 50 -11.12 -14.44 0.52
N ASP A 51 -11.68 -15.61 0.24
CA ASP A 51 -10.95 -16.64 -0.50
C ASP A 51 -10.63 -16.13 -1.91
N VAL A 52 -9.39 -16.36 -2.35
CA VAL A 52 -8.95 -16.12 -3.73
C VAL A 52 -9.68 -17.05 -4.70
N MET A 53 -9.87 -18.31 -4.33
CA MET A 53 -10.52 -19.32 -5.17
C MET A 53 -12.00 -19.39 -4.80
N LEU A 54 -12.85 -18.70 -5.57
CA LEU A 54 -14.30 -18.71 -5.39
C LEU A 54 -15.01 -19.11 -6.68
N PRO A 55 -16.15 -19.80 -6.58
CA PRO A 55 -16.96 -20.14 -7.74
C PRO A 55 -17.61 -18.88 -8.33
N LYS A 56 -17.86 -18.92 -9.66
CA LYS A 56 -18.49 -17.88 -10.49
C LYS A 56 -17.68 -16.59 -10.67
N MET A 57 -17.18 -16.01 -9.57
CA MET A 57 -16.30 -14.84 -9.56
C MET A 57 -15.23 -15.05 -8.50
N ASP A 58 -13.97 -15.03 -8.91
CA ASP A 58 -12.82 -15.23 -8.01
C ASP A 58 -12.63 -14.03 -7.06
N GLY A 59 -11.94 -14.26 -5.94
CA GLY A 59 -11.74 -13.25 -4.91
C GLY A 59 -10.93 -12.04 -5.39
N ILE A 60 -10.00 -12.21 -6.33
CA ILE A 60 -9.22 -11.08 -6.86
C ILE A 60 -10.12 -10.18 -7.72
N SER A 61 -10.95 -10.76 -8.57
CA SER A 61 -11.95 -10.04 -9.36
C SER A 61 -12.97 -9.31 -8.47
N LEU A 62 -13.49 -9.98 -7.43
CA LEU A 62 -14.38 -9.38 -6.44
C LEU A 62 -13.73 -8.17 -5.76
N CYS A 63 -12.50 -8.33 -5.27
CA CYS A 63 -11.73 -7.25 -4.64
C CYS A 63 -11.57 -6.05 -5.59
N ARG A 64 -11.15 -6.30 -6.83
CA ARG A 64 -10.98 -5.25 -7.85
C ARG A 64 -12.29 -4.51 -8.09
N GLN A 65 -13.41 -5.23 -8.18
CA GLN A 65 -14.71 -4.62 -8.38
C GLN A 65 -15.13 -3.73 -7.21
N LEU A 66 -15.00 -4.21 -5.96
CA LEU A 66 -15.28 -3.39 -4.77
C LEU A 66 -14.45 -2.11 -4.76
N ARG A 67 -13.17 -2.18 -5.13
CA ARG A 67 -12.28 -1.02 -5.18
C ARG A 67 -12.65 -0.04 -6.29
N LEU A 68 -13.01 -0.53 -7.48
CA LEU A 68 -13.49 0.30 -8.59
C LEU A 68 -14.78 1.05 -8.24
N GLU A 69 -15.65 0.41 -7.46
CA GLU A 69 -16.92 1.00 -7.00
C GLU A 69 -16.74 1.91 -5.77
N GLY A 70 -15.50 2.12 -5.29
CA GLY A 70 -15.18 3.07 -4.22
C GLY A 70 -15.32 2.52 -2.80
N TYR A 71 -15.47 1.20 -2.63
CA TYR A 71 -15.49 0.59 -1.31
C TYR A 71 -14.09 0.50 -0.71
N HIS A 72 -13.95 0.91 0.56
CA HIS A 72 -12.65 1.06 1.23
C HIS A 72 -12.49 0.19 2.48
N MET A 73 -13.43 -0.71 2.79
CA MET A 73 -13.27 -1.64 3.91
C MET A 73 -11.99 -2.47 3.72
N PRO A 74 -11.26 -2.80 4.80
CA PRO A 74 -10.11 -3.70 4.73
C PRO A 74 -10.47 -5.05 4.10
N ILE A 75 -9.67 -5.51 3.16
CA ILE A 75 -9.83 -6.84 2.52
C ILE A 75 -8.60 -7.69 2.82
N LEU A 76 -8.79 -8.79 3.55
CA LEU A 76 -7.78 -9.80 3.83
C LEU A 76 -8.04 -11.04 2.98
N MET A 77 -7.13 -11.34 2.06
CA MET A 77 -7.27 -12.49 1.16
C MET A 77 -6.77 -13.80 1.80
N LEU A 78 -7.49 -14.89 1.58
CA LEU A 78 -7.10 -16.24 1.96
C LEU A 78 -6.67 -16.99 0.69
N THR A 79 -5.44 -17.52 0.65
CA THR A 79 -4.89 -18.17 -0.56
C THR A 79 -4.34 -19.55 -0.24
N ALA A 80 -4.62 -20.55 -1.07
CA ALA A 80 -4.00 -21.88 -0.97
C ALA A 80 -2.54 -21.92 -1.47
N ASN A 81 -2.07 -20.86 -2.13
CA ASN A 81 -0.77 -20.82 -2.79
C ASN A 81 0.08 -19.66 -2.23
N ASP A 82 1.30 -19.97 -1.78
CA ASP A 82 2.30 -18.98 -1.34
C ASP A 82 3.12 -18.40 -2.52
N SER A 83 2.68 -18.63 -3.77
CA SER A 83 3.36 -18.06 -4.93
C SER A 83 3.28 -16.53 -4.87
N THR A 84 4.46 -15.92 -4.97
CA THR A 84 4.63 -14.47 -5.02
C THR A 84 3.73 -13.81 -6.07
N SER A 85 3.46 -14.49 -7.19
CA SER A 85 2.60 -14.00 -8.27
C SER A 85 1.16 -13.71 -7.83
N LEU A 86 0.49 -14.65 -7.14
CA LEU A 86 -0.90 -14.48 -6.71
C LEU A 86 -1.03 -13.42 -5.64
N ARG A 87 -0.05 -13.35 -4.72
CA ARG A 87 0.03 -12.30 -3.70
C ARG A 87 0.14 -10.92 -4.34
N VAL A 88 1.04 -10.76 -5.30
CA VAL A 88 1.18 -9.50 -6.05
C VAL A 88 -0.11 -9.15 -6.78
N THR A 89 -0.72 -10.07 -7.53
CA THR A 89 -1.95 -9.80 -8.28
C THR A 89 -3.13 -9.43 -7.36
N GLY A 90 -3.26 -10.08 -6.21
CA GLY A 90 -4.27 -9.74 -5.20
C GLY A 90 -4.06 -8.34 -4.60
N MET A 91 -2.81 -7.98 -4.33
CA MET A 91 -2.45 -6.64 -3.84
C MET A 91 -2.70 -5.54 -4.89
N GLU A 92 -2.37 -5.78 -6.15
CA GLU A 92 -2.67 -4.88 -7.28
C GLU A 92 -4.18 -4.71 -7.50
N ALA A 93 -4.99 -5.72 -7.18
CA ALA A 93 -6.44 -5.62 -7.16
C ALA A 93 -6.99 -4.80 -5.98
N GLY A 94 -6.13 -4.38 -5.06
CA GLY A 94 -6.46 -3.52 -3.91
C GLY A 94 -6.76 -4.27 -2.61
N ALA A 95 -6.31 -5.53 -2.50
CA ALA A 95 -6.28 -6.23 -1.22
C ALA A 95 -5.34 -5.54 -0.23
N ASP A 96 -5.66 -5.62 1.05
CA ASP A 96 -4.89 -4.96 2.11
C ASP A 96 -3.79 -5.82 2.71
N ASP A 97 -4.04 -7.12 2.76
CA ASP A 97 -3.10 -8.15 3.21
C ASP A 97 -3.58 -9.53 2.72
N TYR A 98 -2.77 -10.57 2.93
CA TYR A 98 -3.12 -11.96 2.62
C TYR A 98 -2.66 -12.92 3.72
N ILE A 99 -3.26 -14.11 3.75
CA ILE A 99 -2.87 -15.27 4.57
C ILE A 99 -2.86 -16.51 3.69
N THR A 100 -1.83 -17.35 3.85
CA THR A 100 -1.74 -18.65 3.20
C THR A 100 -2.50 -19.71 3.98
N LYS A 101 -3.17 -20.63 3.27
CA LYS A 101 -3.79 -21.84 3.85
C LYS A 101 -2.71 -22.95 3.96
N PRO A 102 -2.70 -23.78 5.03
CA PRO A 102 -3.67 -23.84 6.13
C PRO A 102 -3.55 -22.65 7.09
N ILE A 103 -4.70 -22.13 7.53
CA ILE A 103 -4.77 -20.89 8.30
C ILE A 103 -4.32 -21.13 9.74
N ASP A 104 -3.27 -20.42 10.18
CA ASP A 104 -2.99 -20.27 11.61
C ASP A 104 -3.95 -19.23 12.21
N LEU A 105 -4.80 -19.67 13.15
CA LEU A 105 -5.81 -18.82 13.76
C LEU A 105 -5.20 -17.63 14.52
N SER A 106 -4.02 -17.81 15.12
CA SER A 106 -3.34 -16.72 15.84
C SER A 106 -2.80 -15.66 14.88
N GLU A 107 -2.25 -16.08 13.75
CA GLU A 107 -1.83 -15.18 12.68
C GLU A 107 -3.01 -14.43 12.07
N LEU A 108 -4.11 -15.13 11.77
CA LEU A 108 -5.35 -14.54 11.26
C LEU A 108 -5.86 -13.41 12.17
N LEU A 109 -5.96 -13.69 13.47
CA LEU A 109 -6.41 -12.70 14.43
C LEU A 109 -5.47 -11.50 14.54
N ALA A 110 -4.16 -11.71 14.45
CA ALA A 110 -3.17 -10.64 14.51
C ALA A 110 -3.30 -9.70 13.30
N ARG A 111 -3.38 -10.25 12.09
CA ARG A 111 -3.58 -9.48 10.85
C ARG A 111 -4.92 -8.76 10.82
N MET A 112 -6.00 -9.44 11.20
CA MET A 112 -7.32 -8.81 11.33
C MET A 112 -7.29 -7.62 12.29
N LYS A 113 -6.66 -7.76 13.48
CA LYS A 113 -6.53 -6.65 14.44
C LYS A 113 -5.76 -5.47 13.86
N ALA A 114 -4.65 -5.73 13.18
CA ALA A 114 -3.86 -4.67 12.53
C ALA A 114 -4.67 -3.91 11.48
N LEU A 115 -5.42 -4.63 10.63
CA LEU A 115 -6.30 -4.05 9.61
C LEU A 115 -7.45 -3.24 10.20
N LEU A 116 -8.11 -3.76 11.24
CA LEU A 116 -9.24 -3.11 11.90
C LEU A 116 -8.84 -1.84 12.66
N ARG A 117 -7.67 -1.86 13.32
CA ARG A 117 -7.08 -0.67 13.94
C ARG A 117 -6.81 0.45 12.92
N ARG A 118 -6.46 0.07 11.69
CA ARG A 118 -6.12 1.01 10.60
C ARG A 118 -7.34 1.71 9.99
N ALA A 119 -8.49 1.04 9.94
CA ALA A 119 -9.69 1.48 9.21
C ALA A 119 -10.55 2.53 9.92
N LYS A 120 -10.50 2.60 11.25
CA LYS A 120 -11.18 3.62 12.05
C LYS A 120 -10.15 4.64 12.56
N VAL A 121 -10.54 5.91 12.62
CA VAL A 121 -9.77 7.00 13.28
C VAL A 121 -9.20 6.47 14.59
N ILE A 122 -8.00 6.93 14.97
CA ILE A 122 -7.30 6.56 16.21
C ILE A 122 -8.32 6.47 17.35
N LEU A 123 -8.63 5.24 17.75
CA LEU A 123 -9.49 4.98 18.88
C LEU A 123 -8.66 4.30 19.95
N PRO A 124 -8.81 4.71 21.23
CA PRO A 124 -8.09 4.11 22.33
C PRO A 124 -8.23 2.59 22.30
N THR A 125 -7.09 1.91 22.47
CA THR A 125 -7.05 0.45 22.54
C THR A 125 -7.82 -0.05 23.75
N ILE A 126 -7.77 0.71 24.83
CA ILE A 126 -8.57 0.54 26.03
C ILE A 126 -9.61 1.66 26.04
N LEU A 127 -10.86 1.31 25.86
CA LEU A 127 -11.98 2.24 26.03
C LEU A 127 -12.38 2.25 27.50
N SER A 128 -12.30 3.42 28.13
CA SER A 128 -12.61 3.57 29.55
C SER A 128 -13.81 4.48 29.78
N TRP A 129 -14.63 4.13 30.76
CA TRP A 129 -15.66 5.00 31.34
C TRP A 129 -15.72 4.73 32.83
N GLU A 130 -15.38 5.73 33.65
CA GLU A 130 -15.09 5.54 35.08
C GLU A 130 -14.11 4.36 35.31
N ASN A 131 -14.53 3.34 36.08
CA ASN A 131 -13.72 2.16 36.38
C ASN A 131 -14.00 0.98 35.42
N LEU A 132 -14.78 1.20 34.36
CA LEU A 132 -15.02 0.22 33.29
C LEU A 132 -13.92 0.35 32.24
N HIS A 133 -13.27 -0.75 31.91
CA HIS A 133 -12.28 -0.85 30.84
C HIS A 133 -12.69 -1.93 29.85
N LEU A 134 -12.77 -1.57 28.58
CA LEU A 134 -12.93 -2.50 27.47
C LEU A 134 -11.65 -2.44 26.63
N ASP A 135 -10.89 -3.53 26.63
CA ASP A 135 -9.73 -3.67 25.75
C ASP A 135 -10.22 -4.16 24.38
N THR A 136 -10.04 -3.34 23.35
CA THR A 136 -10.49 -3.63 21.98
C THR A 136 -9.61 -4.66 21.26
N ASN A 137 -8.39 -4.90 21.75
CA ASN A 137 -7.48 -5.93 21.25
C ASN A 137 -7.78 -7.30 21.87
N THR A 138 -7.91 -7.39 23.19
CA THR A 138 -8.22 -8.66 23.87
C THR A 138 -9.72 -8.96 23.87
N ARG A 139 -10.55 -7.92 23.70
CA ARG A 139 -12.02 -7.95 23.83
C ARG A 139 -12.49 -8.37 25.22
N GLU A 140 -11.62 -8.17 26.20
CA GLU A 140 -11.94 -8.34 27.61
C GLU A 140 -12.56 -7.05 28.14
N VAL A 141 -13.64 -7.21 28.90
CA VAL A 141 -14.28 -6.13 29.63
C VAL A 141 -14.01 -6.35 31.10
N THR A 142 -13.53 -5.32 31.78
CA THR A 142 -13.28 -5.35 33.23
C THR A 142 -13.93 -4.15 33.90
N TYR A 143 -14.41 -4.33 35.13
CA TYR A 143 -14.92 -3.26 35.97
C TYR A 143 -14.26 -3.37 37.35
N ASN A 144 -13.61 -2.31 37.82
CA ASN A 144 -12.77 -2.35 39.04
C ASN A 144 -11.70 -3.48 39.02
N GLY A 145 -11.24 -3.89 37.83
CA GLY A 145 -10.29 -4.99 37.67
C GLY A 145 -10.90 -6.40 37.67
N GLU A 146 -12.21 -6.55 37.91
CA GLU A 146 -12.90 -7.83 37.78
C GLU A 146 -13.42 -8.05 36.35
N SER A 147 -13.27 -9.27 35.82
CA SER A 147 -13.69 -9.61 34.45
C SER A 147 -15.22 -9.70 34.33
N LEU A 148 -15.75 -9.04 33.30
CA LEU A 148 -17.18 -9.02 32.97
C LEU A 148 -17.46 -9.80 31.68
N HIS A 149 -18.19 -10.89 31.80
CA HIS A 149 -18.58 -11.71 30.64
C HIS A 149 -19.84 -11.17 29.94
N LEU A 150 -19.62 -10.62 28.74
CA LEU A 150 -20.68 -10.15 27.84
C LEU A 150 -20.90 -11.11 26.67
N THR A 151 -22.13 -11.19 26.17
CA THR A 151 -22.42 -11.85 24.90
C THR A 151 -21.87 -11.01 23.73
N PRO A 152 -21.69 -11.59 22.53
CA PRO A 152 -21.17 -10.83 21.37
C PRO A 152 -21.99 -9.59 21.01
N LYS A 153 -23.32 -9.65 21.18
CA LYS A 153 -24.21 -8.50 20.92
C LYS A 153 -24.08 -7.42 22.00
N GLU A 154 -24.03 -7.82 23.27
CA GLU A 154 -23.81 -6.90 24.40
C GLU A 154 -22.43 -6.23 24.32
N HIS A 155 -21.38 -6.99 23.99
CA HIS A 155 -20.04 -6.44 23.77
C HIS A 155 -20.05 -5.45 22.60
N GLY A 156 -20.66 -5.83 21.47
CA GLY A 156 -20.76 -4.95 20.30
C GLY A 156 -21.47 -3.63 20.62
N LEU A 157 -22.57 -3.69 21.38
CA LEU A 157 -23.28 -2.50 21.85
C LEU A 157 -22.39 -1.65 22.77
N LEU A 158 -21.75 -2.26 23.77
CA LEU A 158 -20.89 -1.55 24.72
C LEU A 158 -19.73 -0.85 24.00
N GLU A 159 -19.03 -1.57 23.12
CA GLU A 159 -17.94 -1.02 22.31
C GLU A 159 -18.43 0.14 21.44
N LEU A 160 -19.59 -0.01 20.80
CA LEU A 160 -20.18 1.03 19.94
C LEU A 160 -20.48 2.32 20.72
N PHE A 161 -21.05 2.22 21.93
CA PHE A 161 -21.31 3.38 22.78
C PHE A 161 -20.03 4.02 23.32
N LEU A 162 -19.07 3.21 23.79
CA LEU A 162 -17.79 3.71 24.30
C LEU A 162 -16.94 4.41 23.23
N ARG A 163 -17.02 3.97 21.97
CA ARG A 163 -16.36 4.63 20.82
C ARG A 163 -17.04 5.92 20.41
N ASN A 164 -18.31 6.13 20.77
CA ASN A 164 -19.12 7.27 20.34
C ASN A 164 -19.77 7.97 21.55
N PRO A 165 -18.99 8.48 22.50
CA PRO A 165 -19.53 9.12 23.70
C PRO A 165 -20.41 10.32 23.31
N GLY A 166 -21.61 10.40 23.89
CA GLY A 166 -22.54 11.49 23.63
C GLY A 166 -23.32 11.42 22.29
N ARG A 167 -23.04 10.46 21.40
CA ARG A 167 -23.83 10.24 20.18
C ARG A 167 -25.12 9.47 20.47
N ILE A 168 -26.23 9.90 19.86
CA ILE A 168 -27.51 9.20 19.93
C ILE A 168 -27.58 8.17 18.80
N PHE A 169 -27.93 6.94 19.15
CA PHE A 169 -28.20 5.87 18.19
C PHE A 169 -29.68 5.48 18.23
N THR A 170 -30.33 5.47 17.05
CA THR A 170 -31.69 4.97 16.88
C THR A 170 -31.69 3.43 16.98
N ARG A 171 -32.86 2.82 17.21
CA ARG A 171 -32.97 1.35 17.29
C ARG A 171 -32.59 0.69 15.97
N ASN A 172 -33.02 1.23 14.84
CA ASN A 172 -32.64 0.72 13.51
C ASN A 172 -31.13 0.85 13.24
N ALA A 173 -30.50 1.97 13.60
CA ALA A 173 -29.05 2.11 13.45
C ALA A 173 -28.27 1.09 14.31
N LEU A 174 -28.79 0.74 15.49
CA LEU A 174 -28.20 -0.32 16.33
C LEU A 174 -28.44 -1.72 15.75
N LEU A 175 -29.61 -1.95 15.13
CA LEU A 175 -29.89 -3.20 14.41
C LEU A 175 -28.91 -3.41 13.26
N ASP A 176 -28.77 -2.40 12.39
CA ASP A 176 -27.92 -2.48 11.20
C ASP A 176 -26.44 -2.69 11.55
N SER A 177 -25.99 -2.17 12.69
CA SER A 177 -24.59 -2.23 13.11
C SER A 177 -24.22 -3.47 13.92
N ILE A 178 -25.18 -4.14 14.57
CA ILE A 178 -24.91 -5.24 15.54
C ILE A 178 -25.60 -6.56 15.16
N TRP A 179 -26.58 -6.59 14.26
CA TRP A 179 -27.26 -7.83 13.86
C TRP A 179 -26.84 -8.27 12.45
N LEU A 180 -26.88 -9.60 12.23
CA LEU A 180 -26.62 -10.20 10.92
C LEU A 180 -27.88 -10.10 10.04
N SER A 181 -27.70 -10.03 8.72
CA SER A 181 -28.82 -9.91 7.77
C SER A 181 -29.84 -11.06 7.90
N SER A 182 -29.36 -12.26 8.22
CA SER A 182 -30.16 -13.47 8.36
C SER A 182 -31.03 -13.52 9.61
N GLU A 183 -30.76 -12.68 10.62
CA GLU A 183 -31.45 -12.76 11.91
C GLU A 183 -32.80 -12.02 11.92
N SER A 184 -33.04 -11.11 10.96
CA SER A 184 -34.27 -10.29 10.82
C SER A 184 -34.96 -9.88 12.15
N PRO A 185 -34.23 -9.32 13.13
CA PRO A 185 -34.77 -8.94 14.43
C PRO A 185 -35.67 -7.70 14.36
N GLY A 186 -36.69 -7.62 15.22
CA GLY A 186 -37.42 -6.38 15.47
C GLY A 186 -36.67 -5.44 16.43
N GLU A 187 -37.08 -4.17 16.50
CA GLU A 187 -36.53 -3.15 17.42
C GLU A 187 -36.55 -3.57 18.91
N GLU A 188 -37.44 -4.49 19.28
CA GLU A 188 -37.55 -5.12 20.62
C GLU A 188 -36.27 -5.88 21.01
N ALA A 189 -35.56 -6.46 20.04
CA ALA A 189 -34.31 -7.17 20.28
C ALA A 189 -33.22 -6.23 20.82
N VAL A 190 -33.14 -5.01 20.30
CA VAL A 190 -32.22 -3.97 20.80
C VAL A 190 -32.53 -3.67 22.26
N THR A 191 -33.81 -3.49 22.58
CA THR A 191 -34.27 -3.17 23.94
C THR A 191 -33.92 -4.29 24.93
N THR A 192 -34.04 -5.54 24.49
CA THR A 192 -33.68 -6.73 25.29
C THR A 192 -32.17 -6.78 25.56
N GLN A 193 -31.34 -6.58 24.54
CA GLN A 193 -29.87 -6.60 24.70
C GLN A 193 -29.36 -5.44 25.56
N ILE A 194 -29.93 -4.23 25.42
CA ILE A 194 -29.62 -3.07 26.27
C ILE A 194 -29.97 -3.38 27.73
N LYS A 195 -31.12 -4.02 27.98
CA LYS A 195 -31.56 -4.41 29.33
C LYS A 195 -30.60 -5.44 29.95
N GLY A 196 -30.21 -6.46 29.19
CA GLY A 196 -29.23 -7.47 29.61
C GLY A 196 -27.87 -6.85 29.96
N LEU A 197 -27.36 -5.98 29.09
CA LEU A 197 -26.11 -5.27 29.32
C LEU A 197 -26.15 -4.43 30.62
N ARG A 198 -27.22 -3.66 30.85
CA ARG A 198 -27.39 -2.89 32.10
C ARG A 198 -27.44 -3.78 33.34
N GLN A 199 -28.12 -4.91 33.28
CA GLN A 199 -28.20 -5.85 34.40
C GLN A 199 -26.82 -6.43 34.75
N LYS A 200 -26.04 -6.81 33.74
CA LYS A 200 -24.67 -7.33 33.94
C LYS A 200 -23.72 -6.27 34.50
N LEU A 201 -23.82 -5.03 34.04
CA LEU A 201 -23.04 -3.91 34.59
C LEU A 201 -23.42 -3.62 36.05
N LYS A 202 -24.71 -3.65 36.40
CA LYS A 202 -25.16 -3.49 37.79
C LYS A 202 -24.69 -4.61 38.70
N ALA A 203 -24.61 -5.84 38.19
CA ALA A 203 -24.17 -7.01 38.96
C ALA A 203 -22.71 -6.91 39.44
N VAL A 204 -21.85 -6.22 38.69
CA VAL A 204 -20.44 -5.97 39.06
C VAL A 204 -20.25 -4.70 39.91
N GLY A 205 -21.33 -4.12 40.42
CA GLY A 205 -21.28 -3.00 41.38
C GLY A 205 -21.37 -1.61 40.75
N MET A 206 -21.71 -1.51 39.46
CA MET A 206 -21.91 -0.23 38.80
C MET A 206 -23.25 0.39 39.20
N THR A 207 -23.22 1.54 39.88
CA THR A 207 -24.42 2.17 40.46
C THR A 207 -25.19 3.05 39.48
N GLU A 208 -24.52 3.57 38.44
CA GLU A 208 -25.14 4.41 37.42
C GLU A 208 -25.43 3.63 36.12
N ASP A 209 -26.54 3.97 35.45
CA ASP A 209 -26.85 3.43 34.14
C ASP A 209 -25.99 4.12 33.06
N LEU A 210 -24.92 3.43 32.65
CA LEU A 210 -23.96 3.85 31.60
C LEU A 210 -24.62 4.37 30.33
N ILE A 211 -25.62 3.62 29.87
CA ILE A 211 -26.37 3.87 28.64
C ILE A 211 -27.71 4.43 29.07
N GLU A 212 -28.05 5.65 28.65
CA GLU A 212 -29.34 6.28 28.91
C GLU A 212 -30.33 6.03 27.77
N THR A 213 -31.61 5.96 28.11
CA THR A 213 -32.70 5.88 27.14
C THR A 213 -33.25 7.29 26.91
N LEU A 214 -33.21 7.76 25.67
CA LEU A 214 -33.85 9.00 25.24
C LEU A 214 -35.17 8.66 24.55
N TYR A 215 -36.29 8.90 25.23
CA TYR A 215 -37.62 8.55 24.74
C TYR A 215 -37.87 9.17 23.35
N GLY A 216 -38.30 8.33 22.40
CA GLY A 216 -38.54 8.71 20.99
C GLY A 216 -37.30 8.85 20.11
N LEU A 217 -36.08 8.85 20.67
CA LEU A 217 -34.84 9.10 19.92
C LEU A 217 -33.88 7.91 19.90
N GLY A 218 -33.84 7.10 20.96
CA GLY A 218 -32.99 5.91 21.04
C GLY A 218 -32.11 5.87 22.29
N TYR A 219 -30.83 5.54 22.12
CA TYR A 219 -29.89 5.31 23.22
C TYR A 219 -28.61 6.13 23.07
N ARG A 220 -27.97 6.48 24.19
CA ARG A 220 -26.72 7.26 24.23
C ARG A 220 -25.87 6.87 25.44
N LEU A 221 -24.55 7.03 25.33
CA LEU A 221 -23.62 6.96 26.47
C LEU A 221 -23.71 8.23 27.33
N ARG A 222 -23.87 8.09 28.66
CA ARG A 222 -23.86 9.23 29.61
C ARG A 222 -22.49 9.92 29.61
N LYS A 223 -22.48 11.26 29.71
CA LYS A 223 -21.24 12.06 29.78
C LYS A 223 -20.52 11.81 31.11
N ASP A 224 -19.21 11.63 31.05
CA ASP A 224 -18.35 11.59 32.24
C ASP A 224 -18.13 13.03 32.73
N GLU A 225 -18.75 13.40 33.85
CA GLU A 225 -18.65 14.75 34.42
C GLU A 225 -17.38 14.96 35.27
N LYS A 226 -16.52 13.95 35.47
CA LYS A 226 -15.38 14.03 36.40
C LYS A 226 -13.99 14.15 35.74
N GLY A 227 -13.87 14.07 34.42
CA GLY A 227 -12.58 14.04 33.71
C GLY A 227 -11.92 15.38 33.34
N THR A 228 -12.65 16.51 33.32
CA THR A 228 -12.20 17.74 32.61
C THR A 228 -11.53 18.80 33.48
N SER A 229 -11.19 18.54 34.75
CA SER A 229 -10.76 19.59 35.70
C SER A 229 -9.26 19.64 36.04
N ARG A 230 -8.37 18.98 35.28
CA ARG A 230 -6.93 18.92 35.67
C ARG A 230 -5.87 19.43 34.70
N GLN A 231 -6.17 19.96 33.51
CA GLN A 231 -5.09 20.46 32.61
C GLN A 231 -5.23 21.86 31.99
N ASP A 232 -6.34 22.58 32.14
CA ASP A 232 -6.51 23.91 31.52
C ASP A 232 -6.34 25.10 32.48
N SER A 233 -5.26 25.12 33.27
CA SER A 233 -4.90 26.30 34.06
C SER A 233 -3.40 26.54 34.09
N LYS A 234 -2.84 26.94 32.94
CA LYS A 234 -1.67 27.83 32.81
C LYS A 234 -1.28 27.98 31.33
N LYS A 235 -1.84 29.00 30.66
CA LYS A 235 -1.18 29.85 29.62
C LYS A 235 -2.23 30.64 28.82
N GLN A 236 -2.95 31.53 29.50
CA GLN A 236 -3.51 32.74 28.90
C GLN A 236 -3.06 33.91 29.75
N ASN A 237 -2.00 34.60 29.32
CA ASN A 237 -1.86 36.06 29.43
C ASN A 237 -0.49 36.55 28.96
N LYS A 238 -0.49 37.27 27.84
CA LYS A 238 0.45 38.30 27.30
C LYS A 238 0.66 38.03 25.81
N ARG A 239 0.44 38.97 24.88
CA ARG A 239 0.04 40.37 24.91
C ARG A 239 -0.44 40.68 23.49
N ARG A 240 -1.56 41.40 23.38
CA ARG A 240 -1.94 42.12 22.16
C ARG A 240 -1.28 43.50 22.15
N SER A 241 -1.15 44.01 20.92
CA SER A 241 -1.10 45.41 20.45
C SER A 241 0.21 46.21 20.59
N LEU A 242 0.80 46.65 19.48
CA LEU A 242 0.60 47.99 18.88
C LEU A 242 1.48 48.25 17.63
N SER A 243 0.79 48.42 16.49
CA SER A 243 0.88 49.42 15.39
C SER A 243 2.16 50.11 14.87
N CYS A 244 2.04 50.46 13.57
CA CYS A 244 2.59 51.63 12.83
C CYS A 244 3.93 51.44 12.07
N THR A 245 3.87 51.21 10.74
CA THR A 245 3.88 52.16 9.59
C THR A 245 5.25 52.79 9.32
N GLU A 246 5.85 52.50 8.15
CA GLU A 246 6.21 53.52 7.15
C GLU A 246 6.98 52.99 5.92
N PHE A 247 6.81 53.76 4.83
CA PHE A 247 7.60 53.90 3.60
C PHE A 247 7.43 52.94 2.40
N SER A 248 6.76 53.52 1.40
CA SER A 248 6.70 53.14 -0.01
C SER A 248 7.75 53.92 -0.83
N GLN A 249 8.07 53.38 -2.02
CA GLN A 249 8.75 53.97 -3.19
C GLN A 249 10.29 53.93 -3.27
N LYS A 250 10.84 53.17 -4.23
CA LYS A 250 11.19 53.63 -5.59
C LYS A 250 11.86 52.54 -6.44
N ARG A 251 11.65 52.69 -7.75
CA ARG A 251 12.09 51.89 -8.90
C ARG A 251 13.63 51.85 -9.07
N GLY A 252 14.15 50.83 -9.74
CA GLY A 252 15.46 50.89 -10.41
C GLY A 252 16.04 49.55 -10.83
N SER A 253 15.99 49.27 -12.13
CA SER A 253 16.62 48.14 -12.86
C SER A 253 18.15 48.14 -12.76
N ALA A 254 18.77 46.96 -12.59
CA ALA A 254 20.04 46.58 -13.24
C ALA A 254 20.33 45.07 -13.08
N VAL A 255 20.90 44.52 -14.14
CA VAL A 255 21.14 43.10 -14.43
C VAL A 255 22.53 42.65 -13.90
N LEU A 256 22.71 41.33 -13.79
CA LEU A 256 23.94 40.52 -13.81
C LEU A 256 24.46 39.99 -12.46
N GLY A 257 24.46 38.66 -12.34
CA GLY A 257 25.10 37.92 -11.24
C GLY A 257 24.70 36.45 -11.20
N VAL A 258 25.24 35.63 -12.13
CA VAL A 258 25.15 34.17 -12.11
C VAL A 258 25.77 33.64 -10.82
N SER A 259 25.06 32.78 -10.08
CA SER A 259 25.57 32.10 -8.87
C SER A 259 25.85 30.62 -9.12
N PRO A 260 26.87 30.03 -8.45
CA PRO A 260 27.49 28.76 -8.82
C PRO A 260 26.91 27.61 -8.01
N MET A 261 25.96 26.85 -8.56
CA MET A 261 25.47 25.61 -7.92
C MET A 261 25.23 24.43 -8.89
N SER A 262 25.62 24.56 -10.16
CA SER A 262 25.50 23.48 -11.15
C SER A 262 26.69 22.50 -11.19
N ASP A 263 27.81 22.82 -10.54
CA ASP A 263 29.06 22.06 -10.71
C ASP A 263 29.27 20.97 -9.64
N CYS A 264 28.68 21.08 -8.44
CA CYS A 264 28.80 20.03 -7.41
C CYS A 264 28.03 18.75 -7.74
N ARG A 265 26.87 18.85 -8.42
CA ARG A 265 26.04 17.69 -8.78
C ARG A 265 26.63 16.87 -9.93
N ARG A 266 27.28 17.56 -10.88
CA ARG A 266 27.99 16.94 -12.03
C ARG A 266 29.24 16.17 -11.62
N LYS A 267 29.98 16.63 -10.61
CA LYS A 267 31.14 15.91 -10.06
C LYS A 267 30.73 14.63 -9.34
N ALA A 268 29.70 14.69 -8.50
CA ALA A 268 29.21 13.54 -7.74
C ALA A 268 28.63 12.41 -8.63
N GLU A 269 27.89 12.75 -9.70
CA GLU A 269 27.32 11.75 -10.62
C GLU A 269 28.38 11.11 -11.55
N ALA A 270 29.39 11.87 -11.99
CA ALA A 270 30.51 11.34 -12.75
C ALA A 270 31.43 10.46 -11.87
N GLU A 271 31.63 10.82 -10.60
CA GLU A 271 32.40 10.03 -9.63
C GLU A 271 31.73 8.68 -9.33
N VAL A 272 30.40 8.62 -9.21
CA VAL A 272 29.67 7.36 -8.99
C VAL A 272 29.75 6.42 -10.20
N ILE A 273 29.68 6.94 -11.43
CA ILE A 273 29.81 6.14 -12.66
C ILE A 273 31.25 5.60 -12.81
N VAL A 274 32.26 6.42 -12.49
CA VAL A 274 33.65 5.99 -12.46
C VAL A 274 33.90 4.95 -11.36
N LEU A 275 33.26 5.10 -10.20
CA LEU A 275 33.34 4.15 -9.08
C LEU A 275 32.69 2.81 -9.42
N VAL A 276 31.51 2.80 -10.05
CA VAL A 276 30.82 1.58 -10.51
C VAL A 276 31.62 0.86 -11.60
N LYS A 277 32.25 1.61 -12.51
CA LYS A 277 33.12 1.04 -13.55
C LYS A 277 34.42 0.47 -12.98
N LYS A 278 35.04 1.16 -12.01
CA LYS A 278 36.24 0.71 -11.29
C LYS A 278 35.97 -0.52 -10.42
N MET A 279 34.85 -0.54 -9.71
CA MET A 279 34.39 -1.70 -8.93
C MET A 279 34.07 -2.92 -9.79
N TRP A 280 33.50 -2.72 -10.97
CA TRP A 280 33.27 -3.80 -11.94
C TRP A 280 34.58 -4.37 -12.50
N GLU A 281 35.57 -3.53 -12.79
CA GLU A 281 36.91 -3.97 -13.22
C GLU A 281 37.67 -4.71 -12.10
N GLU A 282 37.52 -4.29 -10.84
CA GLU A 282 38.05 -4.98 -9.66
C GLU A 282 37.37 -6.35 -9.42
N PHE A 283 36.05 -6.43 -9.60
CA PHE A 283 35.28 -7.69 -9.50
C PHE A 283 35.61 -8.67 -10.63
N LYS A 284 35.78 -8.17 -11.86
CA LYS A 284 36.14 -8.97 -13.05
C LYS A 284 37.54 -9.57 -12.96
N GLY A 285 38.48 -8.90 -12.29
CA GLY A 285 39.90 -9.26 -12.30
C GLY A 285 40.36 -10.36 -11.34
N SER A 286 39.72 -10.54 -10.18
CA SER A 286 40.20 -11.48 -9.14
C SER A 286 39.15 -12.52 -8.73
N ARG A 287 37.94 -12.06 -8.41
CA ARG A 287 36.91 -12.90 -7.78
C ARG A 287 36.11 -13.75 -8.76
N LEU A 288 35.89 -13.25 -9.97
CA LEU A 288 35.13 -13.94 -11.00
C LEU A 288 35.87 -15.16 -11.57
N GLN A 289 37.21 -15.09 -11.62
CA GLN A 289 38.03 -16.18 -12.12
C GLN A 289 38.10 -17.34 -11.10
N GLU A 290 38.27 -17.04 -9.81
CA GLU A 290 38.18 -18.03 -8.72
C GLU A 290 36.80 -18.74 -8.67
N GLN A 291 35.71 -18.00 -8.92
CA GLN A 291 34.35 -18.56 -8.97
C GLN A 291 34.14 -19.52 -10.14
N LEU A 292 34.70 -19.20 -11.30
CA LEU A 292 34.63 -20.05 -12.48
C LEU A 292 35.50 -21.31 -12.32
N GLU A 293 36.70 -21.17 -11.74
CA GLU A 293 37.55 -22.31 -11.39
C GLU A 293 36.86 -23.27 -10.41
N LEU A 294 36.11 -22.74 -9.42
CA LEU A 294 35.33 -23.57 -8.50
C LEU A 294 34.25 -24.40 -9.23
N PHE A 295 33.54 -23.80 -10.20
CA PHE A 295 32.53 -24.54 -10.98
C PHE A 295 33.16 -25.60 -11.91
N GLU A 296 34.32 -25.31 -12.48
CA GLU A 296 35.08 -26.27 -13.29
C GLU A 296 35.64 -27.42 -12.44
N GLN A 297 36.09 -27.14 -11.22
CA GLN A 297 36.50 -28.18 -10.25
C GLN A 297 35.33 -29.09 -9.88
N VAL A 298 34.14 -28.54 -9.63
CA VAL A 298 32.94 -29.35 -9.36
C VAL A 298 32.58 -30.24 -10.55
N LEU A 299 32.66 -29.74 -11.78
CA LEU A 299 32.44 -30.55 -12.99
C LEU A 299 33.48 -31.69 -13.12
N ALA A 300 34.75 -31.43 -12.81
CA ALA A 300 35.81 -32.44 -12.84
C ALA A 300 35.64 -33.53 -11.77
N HIS A 301 35.22 -33.15 -10.55
CA HIS A 301 34.93 -34.10 -9.46
C HIS A 301 33.68 -34.94 -9.74
N LEU A 302 32.64 -34.33 -10.31
CA LEU A 302 31.42 -35.04 -10.70
C LEU A 302 31.63 -35.99 -11.87
N SER A 303 32.52 -35.67 -12.82
CA SER A 303 32.85 -36.55 -13.97
C SER A 303 33.73 -37.74 -13.59
N THR A 304 34.50 -37.64 -12.49
CA THR A 304 35.34 -38.73 -11.96
C THR A 304 34.65 -39.58 -10.88
N GLY A 305 33.40 -39.23 -10.51
CA GLY A 305 32.60 -39.95 -9.52
C GLY A 305 33.04 -39.76 -8.07
N ASN A 306 33.88 -38.76 -7.78
CA ASN A 306 34.39 -38.50 -6.44
C ASN A 306 33.63 -37.32 -5.81
N LEU A 307 32.68 -37.63 -4.93
CA LEU A 307 31.75 -36.64 -4.40
C LEU A 307 32.27 -35.99 -3.12
N ASP A 308 32.74 -34.75 -3.23
CA ASP A 308 32.95 -33.91 -2.06
C ASP A 308 31.68 -33.09 -1.76
N SER A 309 30.93 -33.52 -0.74
CA SER A 309 29.72 -32.82 -0.29
C SER A 309 30.00 -31.39 0.18
N HIS A 310 31.23 -31.09 0.61
CA HIS A 310 31.64 -29.76 1.00
C HIS A 310 31.83 -28.86 -0.23
N LEU A 311 32.47 -29.39 -1.28
CA LEU A 311 32.68 -28.68 -2.54
C LEU A 311 31.36 -28.33 -3.25
N LEU A 312 30.38 -29.25 -3.24
CA LEU A 312 29.04 -29.01 -3.79
C LEU A 312 28.29 -27.91 -3.03
N LYS A 313 28.36 -27.90 -1.70
CA LYS A 313 27.76 -26.84 -0.88
C LYS A 313 28.41 -25.48 -1.14
N LEU A 314 29.73 -25.46 -1.24
CA LEU A 314 30.48 -24.24 -1.56
C LEU A 314 30.07 -23.68 -2.93
N ALA A 315 29.99 -24.53 -3.95
CA ALA A 315 29.58 -24.12 -5.30
C ALA A 315 28.11 -23.67 -5.36
N HIS A 316 27.21 -24.29 -4.61
CA HIS A 316 25.82 -23.84 -4.49
C HIS A 316 25.73 -22.43 -3.88
N THR A 317 26.40 -22.20 -2.75
CA THR A 317 26.45 -20.88 -2.12
C THR A 317 27.06 -19.84 -3.04
N GLU A 318 28.07 -20.23 -3.82
CA GLU A 318 28.73 -19.33 -4.76
C GLU A 318 27.84 -19.02 -5.98
N ALA A 319 27.07 -19.99 -6.48
CA ALA A 319 26.07 -19.79 -7.53
C ALA A 319 24.95 -18.85 -7.08
N HIS A 320 24.47 -19.02 -5.84
CA HIS A 320 23.50 -18.12 -5.21
C HIS A 320 24.05 -16.68 -5.10
N ARG A 321 25.29 -16.53 -4.63
CA ARG A 321 25.95 -15.23 -4.52
C ARG A 321 26.16 -14.58 -5.89
N LEU A 322 26.56 -15.35 -6.89
CA LEU A 322 26.78 -14.88 -8.26
C LEU A 322 25.46 -14.46 -8.93
N ALA A 323 24.38 -15.19 -8.70
CA ALA A 323 23.04 -14.83 -9.14
C ALA A 323 22.57 -13.48 -8.58
N GLY A 324 22.83 -13.23 -7.30
CA GLY A 324 22.59 -11.95 -6.66
C GLY A 324 23.46 -10.84 -7.26
N THR A 325 24.77 -11.06 -7.31
CA THR A 325 25.75 -10.08 -7.77
C THR A 325 25.51 -9.64 -9.22
N LEU A 326 25.29 -10.58 -10.14
CA LEU A 326 25.01 -10.27 -11.55
C LEU A 326 23.67 -9.56 -11.74
N GLY A 327 22.68 -9.86 -10.89
CA GLY A 327 21.40 -9.14 -10.88
C GLY A 327 21.59 -7.67 -10.48
N CYS A 328 22.44 -7.41 -9.48
CA CYS A 328 22.75 -6.06 -8.99
C CYS A 328 23.48 -5.18 -10.01
N TYR A 329 24.33 -5.76 -10.87
CA TYR A 329 25.07 -5.01 -11.89
C TYR A 329 24.35 -4.94 -13.26
N GLY A 330 23.08 -5.34 -13.34
CA GLY A 330 22.27 -5.27 -14.58
C GLY A 330 22.52 -6.41 -15.58
N PHE A 331 23.26 -7.45 -15.19
CA PHE A 331 23.50 -8.65 -16.02
C PHE A 331 22.38 -9.68 -15.81
N HIS A 332 21.16 -9.31 -16.20
CA HIS A 332 19.97 -10.12 -15.95
C HIS A 332 20.05 -11.54 -16.53
N GLU A 333 20.63 -11.71 -17.73
CA GLU A 333 20.82 -13.03 -18.32
C GLU A 333 21.89 -13.86 -17.58
N GLY A 334 22.97 -13.22 -17.11
CA GLY A 334 23.97 -13.87 -16.25
C GLY A 334 23.40 -14.30 -14.90
N SER A 335 22.55 -13.45 -14.29
CA SER A 335 21.83 -13.76 -13.05
C SER A 335 20.89 -14.97 -13.20
N LYS A 336 20.15 -15.05 -14.32
CA LYS A 336 19.29 -16.19 -14.63
C LYS A 336 20.09 -17.49 -14.78
N LEU A 337 21.21 -17.46 -15.50
CA LEU A 337 22.08 -18.64 -15.67
C LEU A 337 22.68 -19.10 -14.34
N ALA A 338 23.12 -18.17 -13.48
CA ALA A 338 23.63 -18.51 -12.15
C ALA A 338 22.56 -19.13 -11.23
N ARG A 339 21.30 -18.67 -11.29
CA ARG A 339 20.18 -19.33 -10.58
C ARG A 339 19.87 -20.73 -11.11
N GLN A 340 20.01 -20.94 -12.42
CA GLN A 340 19.83 -22.27 -13.01
C GLN A 340 20.94 -23.24 -12.57
N ILE A 341 22.17 -22.74 -12.44
CA ILE A 341 23.30 -23.50 -11.87
C ILE A 341 23.04 -23.82 -10.39
N GLU A 342 22.58 -22.85 -9.59
CA GLU A 342 22.21 -23.03 -8.18
C GLU A 342 21.18 -24.15 -7.98
N VAL A 343 20.06 -24.08 -8.70
CA VAL A 343 18.98 -25.09 -8.61
C VAL A 343 19.49 -26.48 -9.02
N LEU A 344 20.34 -26.57 -10.04
CA LEU A 344 20.94 -27.85 -10.43
C LEU A 344 21.88 -28.39 -9.36
N LEU A 345 22.77 -27.56 -8.80
CA LEU A 345 23.66 -27.95 -7.71
C LEU A 345 22.90 -28.40 -6.46
N GLN A 346 21.78 -27.75 -6.14
CA GLN A 346 20.90 -28.15 -5.04
C GLN A 346 20.30 -29.54 -5.29
N SER A 347 19.83 -29.81 -6.52
CA SER A 347 19.28 -31.12 -6.88
C SER A 347 20.34 -32.23 -6.80
N LEU A 348 21.59 -31.94 -7.15
CA LEU A 348 22.72 -32.86 -7.07
C LEU A 348 23.14 -33.19 -5.62
N MET A 349 22.74 -32.41 -4.62
CA MET A 349 22.99 -32.77 -3.21
C MET A 349 22.10 -33.91 -2.70
N SER A 350 21.01 -34.22 -3.42
CA SER A 350 19.97 -35.11 -2.92
C SER A 350 20.06 -36.56 -3.44
N TRP A 351 20.91 -36.85 -4.43
CA TRP A 351 20.97 -38.16 -5.10
C TRP A 351 22.32 -38.85 -4.88
N GLU A 352 22.33 -40.19 -4.83
CA GLU A 352 23.55 -41.02 -4.71
C GLU A 352 24.20 -41.33 -6.08
N GLN A 353 23.44 -41.26 -7.18
CA GLN A 353 23.92 -41.42 -8.57
C GLN A 353 23.23 -40.40 -9.49
N TYR A 354 23.99 -39.72 -10.35
CA TYR A 354 23.48 -38.64 -11.19
C TYR A 354 23.40 -39.04 -12.67
N PRO A 355 22.34 -38.62 -13.39
CA PRO A 355 22.25 -38.84 -14.82
C PRO A 355 23.28 -38.01 -15.59
N LEU A 356 23.92 -38.61 -16.59
CA LEU A 356 24.85 -37.94 -17.53
C LEU A 356 24.28 -36.63 -18.13
N TRP A 357 22.98 -36.58 -18.43
CA TRP A 357 22.35 -35.38 -19.01
C TRP A 357 22.33 -34.16 -18.07
N GLN A 358 22.38 -34.36 -16.74
CA GLN A 358 22.46 -33.24 -15.79
C GLN A 358 23.86 -32.62 -15.77
N LEU A 359 24.90 -33.45 -15.92
CA LEU A 359 26.28 -32.99 -16.03
C LEU A 359 26.49 -32.20 -17.32
N GLU A 360 26.02 -32.73 -18.47
CA GLU A 360 26.04 -32.01 -19.75
C GLU A 360 25.26 -30.68 -19.69
N ARG A 361 24.16 -30.64 -18.93
CA ARG A 361 23.36 -29.42 -18.74
C ARG A 361 24.10 -28.39 -17.88
N LEU A 362 24.74 -28.82 -16.80
CA LEU A 362 25.53 -27.95 -15.92
C LEU A 362 26.71 -27.34 -16.68
N GLU A 363 27.42 -28.15 -17.48
CA GLU A 363 28.52 -27.71 -18.36
C GLU A 363 28.07 -26.66 -19.38
N LYS A 364 26.93 -26.88 -20.05
CA LYS A 364 26.35 -25.90 -20.99
C LYS A 364 26.00 -24.58 -20.31
N LEU A 365 25.49 -24.61 -19.08
CA LEU A 365 25.11 -23.40 -18.35
C LEU A 365 26.32 -22.60 -17.90
N ILE A 366 27.36 -23.27 -17.39
CA ILE A 366 28.63 -22.63 -17.02
C ILE A 366 29.29 -22.00 -18.24
N THR A 367 29.34 -22.70 -19.37
CA THR A 367 29.90 -22.17 -20.63
C THR A 367 29.11 -20.95 -21.14
N SER A 368 27.78 -21.00 -21.05
CA SER A 368 26.91 -19.87 -21.44
C SER A 368 27.09 -18.67 -20.51
N LEU A 369 27.27 -18.91 -19.22
CA LEU A 369 27.53 -17.87 -18.22
C LEU A 369 28.89 -17.20 -18.50
N GLN A 370 29.94 -17.97 -18.77
CA GLN A 370 31.25 -17.46 -19.17
C GLN A 370 31.16 -16.55 -20.41
N LYS A 371 30.36 -16.93 -21.42
CA LYS A 371 30.18 -16.14 -22.64
C LYS A 371 29.50 -14.78 -22.40
N ILE A 372 28.50 -14.74 -21.51
CA ILE A 372 27.79 -13.48 -21.15
C ILE A 372 28.72 -12.56 -20.35
N LEU A 373 29.54 -13.12 -19.46
CA LEU A 373 30.47 -12.36 -18.62
C LEU A 373 31.66 -11.78 -19.41
N GLN A 374 31.88 -12.24 -20.63
CA GLN A 374 32.87 -11.69 -21.56
C GLN A 374 32.34 -10.50 -22.41
N GLN A 375 31.04 -10.18 -22.37
CA GLN A 375 30.43 -9.09 -23.15
C GLN A 375 30.26 -7.79 -22.33
N GLN A 376 30.45 -6.62 -22.96
CA GLN A 376 30.27 -5.30 -22.30
C GLN A 376 28.77 -4.89 -22.20
N PRO A 377 28.37 -4.08 -21.20
CA PRO A 377 26.97 -3.64 -21.06
C PRO A 377 26.57 -2.60 -22.12
N SER A 378 25.44 -2.85 -22.80
CA SER A 378 24.81 -1.89 -23.72
C SER A 378 24.05 -0.82 -22.93
N GLN A 379 24.41 0.45 -23.14
CA GLN A 379 23.74 1.63 -22.59
C GLN A 379 22.60 2.10 -23.51
N THR A 380 21.40 2.29 -22.96
CA THR A 380 20.43 3.22 -23.55
C THR A 380 19.43 3.71 -22.50
N ALA A 381 19.54 4.98 -22.11
CA ALA A 381 18.42 5.90 -21.86
C ALA A 381 18.95 7.29 -21.49
N THR A 382 18.92 8.19 -22.46
CA THR A 382 19.22 9.63 -22.31
C THR A 382 18.01 10.33 -21.66
N LEU A 383 18.20 11.07 -20.56
CA LEU A 383 17.17 11.91 -19.94
C LEU A 383 17.28 13.35 -20.43
N ALA A 384 16.22 13.83 -21.10
CA ALA A 384 16.04 15.22 -21.46
C ALA A 384 15.72 16.07 -20.21
N THR A 385 16.45 17.17 -20.04
CA THR A 385 16.16 18.24 -19.08
C THR A 385 14.94 19.06 -19.55
N SER A 386 13.93 19.28 -18.70
CA SER A 386 12.88 20.28 -18.97
C SER A 386 12.72 21.27 -17.82
N LYS A 387 12.60 22.55 -18.21
CA LYS A 387 12.34 23.73 -17.36
C LYS A 387 10.94 23.65 -16.76
N LEU A 388 10.73 24.23 -15.58
CA LEU A 388 9.40 24.38 -14.97
C LEU A 388 8.46 25.15 -15.93
N SER A 389 7.49 24.45 -16.50
CA SER A 389 6.35 25.00 -17.23
C SER A 389 5.06 24.51 -16.59
N LEU A 390 4.01 25.35 -16.59
CA LEU A 390 2.67 24.98 -16.11
C LEU A 390 2.17 23.71 -16.83
N PRO A 391 1.44 22.81 -16.14
CA PRO A 391 0.92 21.60 -16.75
C PRO A 391 -0.06 21.92 -17.87
N ARG A 392 0.12 21.27 -19.02
CA ARG A 392 -0.65 21.50 -20.25
C ARG A 392 -1.71 20.42 -20.45
N LEU A 393 -2.95 20.86 -20.65
CA LEU A 393 -4.09 20.05 -21.09
C LEU A 393 -4.33 20.30 -22.58
N LEU A 394 -4.38 19.25 -23.38
CA LEU A 394 -4.85 19.31 -24.76
C LEU A 394 -6.27 18.77 -24.85
N ILE A 395 -7.21 19.58 -25.31
CA ILE A 395 -8.60 19.16 -25.58
C ILE A 395 -8.77 18.94 -27.08
N ILE A 396 -9.35 17.81 -27.47
CA ILE A 396 -9.56 17.41 -28.85
C ILE A 396 -11.04 17.11 -29.04
N ASP A 397 -11.78 18.13 -29.47
CA ASP A 397 -13.25 18.11 -29.55
C ASP A 397 -13.70 19.22 -30.52
N ASP A 398 -14.66 18.93 -31.40
CA ASP A 398 -15.23 19.88 -32.36
C ASP A 398 -16.31 20.80 -31.76
N ASP A 399 -16.75 20.52 -30.53
CA ASP A 399 -17.68 21.37 -29.76
C ASP A 399 -16.96 22.61 -29.20
N THR A 400 -16.94 23.66 -30.01
CA THR A 400 -16.34 24.97 -29.65
C THR A 400 -16.95 25.62 -28.40
N ILE A 401 -18.22 25.34 -28.07
CA ILE A 401 -18.89 25.95 -26.91
C ILE A 401 -18.45 25.24 -25.64
N LEU A 402 -18.43 23.90 -25.65
CA LEU A 402 -18.02 23.09 -24.50
C LEU A 402 -16.52 23.23 -24.20
N THR A 403 -15.68 23.24 -25.24
CA THR A 403 -14.22 23.43 -25.11
C THR A 403 -13.86 24.78 -24.52
N GLU A 404 -14.51 25.88 -24.93
CA GLU A 404 -14.28 27.21 -24.34
C GLU A 404 -14.75 27.28 -22.88
N ARG A 405 -15.86 26.62 -22.52
CA ARG A 405 -16.29 26.52 -21.11
C ARG A 405 -15.27 25.77 -20.23
N ILE A 406 -14.73 24.65 -20.73
CA ILE A 406 -13.70 23.88 -20.02
C ILE A 406 -12.41 24.70 -19.90
N LYS A 407 -12.01 25.41 -20.95
CA LYS A 407 -10.83 26.28 -20.96
C LYS A 407 -10.93 27.44 -19.96
N LEU A 408 -12.09 28.11 -19.89
CA LEU A 408 -12.33 29.15 -18.89
C LEU A 408 -12.28 28.60 -17.46
N GLY A 409 -12.87 27.42 -17.23
CA GLY A 409 -12.81 26.74 -15.93
C GLY A 409 -11.37 26.32 -15.56
N ALA A 410 -10.60 25.79 -16.52
CA ALA A 410 -9.25 25.30 -16.31
C ALA A 410 -8.23 26.40 -15.94
N ALA A 411 -8.45 27.64 -16.39
CA ALA A 411 -7.59 28.77 -16.05
C ALA A 411 -7.57 29.06 -14.53
N ALA A 412 -8.73 28.93 -13.87
CA ALA A 412 -8.84 29.05 -12.41
C ALA A 412 -8.10 27.93 -11.64
N TRP A 413 -7.73 26.86 -12.35
CA TRP A 413 -7.05 25.67 -11.80
C TRP A 413 -5.55 25.64 -12.15
N GLY A 414 -5.01 26.71 -12.77
CA GLY A 414 -3.58 26.82 -13.09
C GLY A 414 -3.11 25.91 -14.24
N LEU A 415 -4.03 25.50 -15.11
CA LEU A 415 -3.74 24.67 -16.30
C LEU A 415 -3.56 25.56 -17.53
N GLN A 416 -2.56 25.25 -18.35
CA GLN A 416 -2.48 25.80 -19.70
C GLN A 416 -3.28 24.89 -20.64
N VAL A 417 -4.30 25.41 -21.30
CA VAL A 417 -5.19 24.62 -22.16
C VAL A 417 -5.01 25.02 -23.62
N ASP A 418 -4.75 24.03 -24.46
CA ASP A 418 -4.81 24.14 -25.91
C ASP A 418 -5.97 23.29 -26.44
N VAL A 419 -6.62 23.77 -27.49
CA VAL A 419 -7.80 23.11 -28.07
C VAL A 419 -7.51 22.80 -29.54
N ALA A 420 -7.79 21.57 -29.96
CA ALA A 420 -7.79 21.14 -31.34
C ALA A 420 -9.21 20.71 -31.72
N THR A 421 -9.78 21.33 -32.75
CA THR A 421 -11.15 21.06 -33.22
C THR A 421 -11.24 19.87 -34.16
N ASP A 422 -10.10 19.34 -34.59
CA ASP A 422 -9.99 18.22 -35.52
C ASP A 422 -8.70 17.42 -35.27
N LEU A 423 -8.66 16.18 -35.76
CA LEU A 423 -7.53 15.27 -35.53
C LEU A 423 -6.24 15.71 -36.24
N THR A 424 -6.32 16.50 -37.31
CA THR A 424 -5.14 16.99 -38.05
C THR A 424 -4.42 18.08 -37.27
N THR A 425 -5.19 19.00 -36.70
CA THR A 425 -4.73 20.04 -35.77
C THR A 425 -4.15 19.38 -34.52
N ALA A 426 -4.82 18.38 -33.95
CA ALA A 426 -4.31 17.64 -32.79
C ALA A 426 -2.94 17.00 -33.06
N LYS A 427 -2.76 16.37 -34.23
CA LYS A 427 -1.46 15.80 -34.64
C LYS A 427 -0.36 16.85 -34.73
N SER A 428 -0.69 18.03 -35.28
CA SER A 428 0.25 19.15 -35.41
C SER A 428 0.66 19.71 -34.04
N VAL A 429 -0.28 19.77 -33.09
CA VAL A 429 -0.01 20.19 -31.70
C VAL A 429 0.89 19.18 -30.98
N LEU A 430 0.57 17.88 -31.09
CA LEU A 430 1.37 16.80 -30.49
C LEU A 430 2.77 16.67 -31.09
N ALA A 431 2.95 17.07 -32.36
CA ALA A 431 4.27 17.16 -32.98
C ALA A 431 5.08 18.36 -32.47
N SER A 432 4.41 19.40 -32.00
CA SER A 432 5.05 20.65 -31.55
C SER A 432 5.46 20.60 -30.07
N TYR A 433 4.66 19.96 -29.21
CA TYR A 433 5.00 19.76 -27.80
C TYR A 433 4.24 18.57 -27.19
N SER A 434 4.71 18.07 -26.03
CA SER A 434 4.05 16.99 -25.28
C SER A 434 3.12 17.54 -24.19
N PRO A 435 1.78 17.41 -24.29
CA PRO A 435 0.86 17.76 -23.21
C PRO A 435 1.01 16.81 -22.02
N ASN A 436 0.57 17.25 -20.84
CA ASN A 436 0.57 16.45 -19.62
C ASN A 436 -0.67 15.56 -19.50
N VAL A 437 -1.76 15.89 -20.20
CA VAL A 437 -3.01 15.15 -20.24
C VAL A 437 -3.78 15.51 -21.50
N ILE A 438 -4.50 14.54 -22.08
CA ILE A 438 -5.34 14.73 -23.26
C ILE A 438 -6.80 14.44 -22.89
N LEU A 439 -7.70 15.34 -23.28
CA LEU A 439 -9.15 15.12 -23.26
C LEU A 439 -9.61 14.91 -24.71
N LEU A 440 -10.10 13.71 -25.05
CA LEU A 440 -10.35 13.29 -26.43
C LEU A 440 -11.81 12.90 -26.65
N ASP A 441 -12.48 13.54 -27.60
CA ASP A 441 -13.73 13.01 -28.16
C ASP A 441 -13.45 11.88 -29.17
N LEU A 442 -14.36 10.91 -29.22
CA LEU A 442 -14.33 9.80 -30.17
C LEU A 442 -15.12 10.10 -31.45
N THR A 443 -16.04 11.05 -31.39
CA THR A 443 -16.94 11.41 -32.48
C THR A 443 -16.61 12.79 -33.01
N PHE A 444 -16.36 12.90 -34.31
CA PHE A 444 -16.09 14.19 -34.97
C PHE A 444 -17.09 14.39 -36.11
N SER A 445 -17.39 15.64 -36.44
CA SER A 445 -18.28 16.01 -37.55
C SER A 445 -17.77 15.50 -38.92
N ASN A 446 -16.47 15.23 -39.04
CA ASN A 446 -15.86 14.63 -40.23
C ASN A 446 -15.88 13.08 -40.13
N PRO A 447 -16.59 12.36 -41.02
CA PRO A 447 -16.68 10.89 -40.97
C PRO A 447 -15.36 10.15 -41.19
N GLN A 448 -14.35 10.83 -41.77
CA GLN A 448 -13.02 10.24 -41.94
C GLN A 448 -12.16 10.30 -40.68
N GLU A 449 -12.60 11.05 -39.66
CA GLU A 449 -11.93 11.18 -38.38
C GLU A 449 -12.49 10.15 -37.40
N ASN A 450 -11.60 9.26 -36.93
CA ASN A 450 -11.95 8.20 -36.00
C ASN A 450 -11.12 8.34 -34.73
N GLY A 451 -11.75 8.82 -33.66
CA GLY A 451 -11.06 9.07 -32.39
C GLY A 451 -10.53 7.79 -31.71
N LEU A 452 -11.10 6.61 -31.98
CA LEU A 452 -10.56 5.34 -31.47
C LEU A 452 -9.24 4.97 -32.18
N ASN A 453 -9.16 5.14 -33.50
CA ASN A 453 -7.90 4.94 -34.23
C ASN A 453 -6.83 5.91 -33.74
N PHE A 454 -7.23 7.16 -33.47
CA PHE A 454 -6.33 8.17 -32.95
C PHE A 454 -5.86 7.89 -31.51
N LEU A 455 -6.74 7.39 -30.64
CA LEU A 455 -6.38 6.91 -29.31
C LEU A 455 -5.32 5.79 -29.38
N SER A 456 -5.50 4.83 -30.29
CA SER A 456 -4.51 3.76 -30.54
C SER A 456 -3.15 4.34 -30.98
N GLU A 457 -3.17 5.32 -31.88
CA GLU A 457 -1.96 6.01 -32.35
C GLU A 457 -1.23 6.74 -31.21
N ILE A 458 -1.95 7.46 -30.35
CA ILE A 458 -1.37 8.14 -29.18
C ILE A 458 -0.80 7.13 -28.19
N SER A 459 -1.54 6.06 -27.89
CA SER A 459 -1.13 5.03 -26.93
C SER A 459 0.16 4.32 -27.37
N GLN A 460 0.33 4.07 -28.68
CA GLN A 460 1.54 3.48 -29.24
C GLN A 460 2.74 4.44 -29.27
N LYS A 461 2.52 5.70 -29.66
CA LYS A 461 3.61 6.68 -29.80
C LYS A 461 4.03 7.29 -28.47
N ASN A 462 3.07 7.60 -27.59
CA ASN A 462 3.26 8.38 -26.37
C ASN A 462 2.52 7.73 -25.17
N PRO A 463 2.90 6.52 -24.71
CA PRO A 463 2.17 5.75 -23.69
C PRO A 463 2.15 6.40 -22.29
N LYS A 464 2.99 7.42 -22.06
CA LYS A 464 3.09 8.13 -20.77
C LYS A 464 2.09 9.28 -20.62
N ILE A 465 1.41 9.69 -21.69
CA ILE A 465 0.44 10.78 -21.64
C ILE A 465 -0.94 10.19 -21.33
N PRO A 466 -1.55 10.53 -20.18
CA PRO A 466 -2.88 10.03 -19.87
C PRO A 466 -3.92 10.61 -20.84
N VAL A 467 -4.76 9.73 -21.41
CA VAL A 467 -5.86 10.10 -22.28
C VAL A 467 -7.19 9.84 -21.57
N ILE A 468 -7.99 10.89 -21.41
CA ILE A 468 -9.35 10.85 -20.89
C ILE A 468 -10.29 10.96 -22.09
N VAL A 469 -11.13 9.95 -22.27
CA VAL A 469 -12.15 9.97 -23.31
C VAL A 469 -13.33 10.80 -22.83
N PHE A 470 -13.80 11.73 -23.65
CA PHE A 470 -14.91 12.63 -23.36
C PHE A 470 -15.85 12.71 -24.56
N THR A 471 -16.93 11.92 -24.54
CA THR A 471 -17.78 11.73 -25.71
C THR A 471 -19.27 11.75 -25.37
N ALA A 472 -20.11 12.05 -26.36
CA ALA A 472 -21.57 11.95 -26.24
C ALA A 472 -22.09 10.50 -26.35
N SER A 473 -21.23 9.56 -26.75
CA SER A 473 -21.62 8.14 -26.84
C SER A 473 -21.65 7.48 -25.45
N ASN A 474 -22.81 6.94 -25.08
CA ASN A 474 -22.98 6.12 -23.88
C ASN A 474 -22.97 4.61 -24.16
N GLN A 475 -22.58 4.19 -25.37
CA GLN A 475 -22.57 2.77 -25.72
C GLN A 475 -21.47 2.03 -24.96
N PHE A 476 -21.85 0.92 -24.30
CA PHE A 476 -20.92 0.06 -23.56
C PHE A 476 -19.77 -0.46 -24.43
N ARG A 477 -20.04 -0.80 -25.69
CA ARG A 477 -19.01 -1.27 -26.65
C ARG A 477 -17.91 -0.23 -26.87
N CYS A 478 -18.27 1.05 -27.00
CA CYS A 478 -17.28 2.14 -27.16
C CYS A 478 -16.40 2.29 -25.91
N ARG A 479 -16.98 2.11 -24.71
CA ARG A 479 -16.24 2.18 -23.43
C ARG A 479 -15.22 1.06 -23.30
N VAL A 480 -15.61 -0.17 -23.64
CA VAL A 480 -14.71 -1.34 -23.62
C VAL A 480 -13.57 -1.18 -24.62
N GLU A 481 -13.87 -0.71 -25.83
CA GLU A 481 -12.85 -0.55 -26.86
C GLU A 481 -11.87 0.59 -26.52
N ALA A 482 -12.37 1.73 -26.02
CA ALA A 482 -11.52 2.81 -25.54
C ALA A 482 -10.58 2.35 -24.41
N ALA A 483 -11.09 1.56 -23.45
CA ALA A 483 -10.27 1.02 -22.36
C ALA A 483 -9.18 0.05 -22.88
N ARG A 484 -9.50 -0.81 -23.84
CA ARG A 484 -8.52 -1.71 -24.49
C ARG A 484 -7.40 -0.95 -25.19
N LEU A 485 -7.71 0.21 -25.75
CA LEU A 485 -6.74 1.07 -26.45
C LEU A 485 -5.93 1.98 -25.52
N GLY A 486 -6.16 1.90 -24.20
CA GLY A 486 -5.36 2.60 -23.18
C GLY A 486 -5.97 3.92 -22.68
N ALA A 487 -7.26 4.18 -22.89
CA ALA A 487 -7.93 5.30 -22.22
C ALA A 487 -7.95 5.08 -20.69
N GLN A 488 -7.51 6.09 -19.94
CA GLN A 488 -7.42 6.00 -18.47
C GLN A 488 -8.78 6.20 -17.80
N THR A 489 -9.64 7.03 -18.39
CA THR A 489 -10.96 7.37 -17.85
C THR A 489 -11.91 7.70 -18.99
N PHE A 490 -13.20 7.43 -18.78
CA PHE A 490 -14.27 7.69 -19.75
C PHE A 490 -15.33 8.59 -19.12
N LEU A 491 -15.53 9.76 -19.72
CA LEU A 491 -16.46 10.80 -19.31
C LEU A 491 -17.51 11.02 -20.40
N HIS A 492 -18.72 11.40 -19.99
CA HIS A 492 -19.80 11.74 -20.91
C HIS A 492 -19.87 13.26 -21.10
N LYS A 493 -20.23 13.76 -22.28
CA LYS A 493 -20.32 15.23 -22.53
C LYS A 493 -21.33 15.97 -21.65
N THR A 494 -22.25 15.26 -20.99
CA THR A 494 -23.16 15.86 -19.99
C THR A 494 -22.55 15.99 -18.59
N THR A 495 -21.34 15.48 -18.37
CA THR A 495 -20.62 15.62 -17.09
C THR A 495 -20.34 17.11 -16.83
N PRO A 496 -20.66 17.64 -15.63
CA PRO A 496 -20.37 19.03 -15.28
C PRO A 496 -18.88 19.38 -15.42
N VAL A 497 -18.58 20.60 -15.87
CA VAL A 497 -17.20 21.04 -16.15
C VAL A 497 -16.30 20.93 -14.90
N ASP A 498 -16.82 21.22 -13.71
CA ASP A 498 -16.05 21.10 -12.46
C ASP A 498 -15.65 19.64 -12.17
N GLU A 499 -16.52 18.68 -12.49
CA GLU A 499 -16.24 17.26 -12.35
C GLU A 499 -15.22 16.80 -13.42
N VAL A 500 -15.37 17.26 -14.67
CA VAL A 500 -14.37 17.02 -15.74
C VAL A 500 -12.99 17.52 -15.30
N LEU A 501 -12.89 18.75 -14.79
CA LEU A 501 -11.64 19.34 -14.32
C LEU A 501 -11.10 18.63 -13.07
N SER A 502 -11.97 18.12 -12.19
CA SER A 502 -11.55 17.30 -11.05
C SER A 502 -10.90 15.98 -11.48
N VAL A 503 -11.42 15.35 -12.54
CA VAL A 503 -10.87 14.12 -13.13
C VAL A 503 -9.56 14.40 -13.85
N VAL A 504 -9.50 15.49 -14.63
CA VAL A 504 -8.25 15.98 -15.25
C VAL A 504 -7.19 16.23 -14.18
N ARG A 505 -7.54 16.90 -13.07
CA ARG A 505 -6.61 17.13 -11.96
C ARG A 505 -6.22 15.83 -11.26
N LYS A 506 -7.13 14.88 -11.08
CA LYS A 506 -6.81 13.55 -10.51
C LYS A 506 -5.81 12.82 -11.40
N SER A 507 -6.00 12.84 -12.71
CA SER A 507 -5.08 12.26 -13.69
C SER A 507 -3.72 12.98 -13.69
N LEU A 508 -3.73 14.32 -13.60
CA LEU A 508 -2.51 15.11 -13.44
C LEU A 508 -1.80 14.83 -12.11
N ASN A 509 -2.52 14.70 -11.00
CA ASN A 509 -1.96 14.43 -9.67
C ASN A 509 -1.48 12.99 -9.50
N GLN A 510 -2.08 12.01 -10.18
CA GLN A 510 -1.52 10.67 -10.32
C GLN A 510 -0.15 10.71 -11.03
N SER A 511 0.05 11.69 -11.92
CA SER A 511 1.33 12.00 -12.57
C SER A 511 2.17 13.08 -11.86
N ALA A 512 1.64 13.80 -10.85
CA ALA A 512 2.22 15.01 -10.26
C ALA A 512 2.11 15.06 -8.71
N ALA A 513 2.11 13.92 -8.03
CA ALA A 513 2.32 13.87 -6.59
C ALA A 513 3.81 14.12 -6.25
N THR A 514 4.28 15.35 -6.41
CA THR A 514 5.57 15.80 -5.87
C THR A 514 5.42 16.31 -4.44
N HIS A 515 4.89 15.47 -3.56
CA HIS A 515 5.38 15.43 -2.19
C HIS A 515 6.13 14.10 -2.10
N LYS A 516 7.47 14.16 -2.16
CA LYS A 516 8.28 12.95 -2.11
C LYS A 516 8.16 12.38 -0.71
N ALA A 517 7.32 11.36 -0.55
CA ALA A 517 7.12 10.78 0.77
C ALA A 517 8.46 10.29 1.33
N LYS A 518 8.71 10.62 2.60
CA LYS A 518 9.97 10.26 3.27
C LYS A 518 9.88 8.87 3.87
N ILE A 519 10.77 7.96 3.47
CA ILE A 519 10.81 6.58 3.94
C ILE A 519 12.14 6.34 4.64
N MET A 520 12.09 5.84 5.87
CA MET A 520 13.28 5.40 6.61
C MET A 520 13.33 3.89 6.62
N VAL A 521 14.48 3.30 6.26
CA VAL A 521 14.72 1.86 6.31
C VAL A 521 15.82 1.57 7.31
N VAL A 522 15.56 0.67 8.26
CA VAL A 522 16.49 0.31 9.34
C VAL A 522 16.70 -1.19 9.30
N ASP A 523 17.92 -1.60 9.01
CA ASP A 523 18.34 -3.00 8.83
C ASP A 523 19.87 -3.05 8.97
N ASP A 524 20.42 -4.03 9.67
CA ASP A 524 21.87 -4.14 9.87
C ASP A 524 22.59 -4.71 8.62
N ASP A 525 21.85 -5.34 7.72
CA ASP A 525 22.35 -5.85 6.45
C ASP A 525 22.41 -4.73 5.38
N PRO A 526 23.61 -4.30 4.97
CA PRO A 526 23.77 -3.28 3.94
C PRO A 526 23.21 -3.70 2.57
N ILE A 527 23.07 -5.00 2.31
CA ILE A 527 22.47 -5.52 1.08
C ILE A 527 20.97 -5.20 1.07
N VAL A 528 20.27 -5.46 2.19
CA VAL A 528 18.83 -5.18 2.31
C VAL A 528 18.56 -3.68 2.24
N LEU A 529 19.37 -2.86 2.91
CA LEU A 529 19.28 -1.40 2.83
C LEU A 529 19.44 -0.88 1.40
N ASN A 530 20.47 -1.34 0.67
CA ASN A 530 20.71 -0.92 -0.70
C ASN A 530 19.62 -1.42 -1.66
N HIS A 531 19.12 -2.64 -1.45
CA HIS A 531 18.03 -3.19 -2.23
C HIS A 531 16.75 -2.37 -2.04
N ALA A 532 16.30 -2.14 -0.80
CA ALA A 532 15.14 -1.30 -0.51
C ALA A 532 15.30 0.12 -1.07
N LYS A 533 16.49 0.71 -0.95
CA LYS A 533 16.81 2.03 -1.53
C LYS A 533 16.73 2.04 -3.06
N SER A 534 17.24 1.00 -3.72
CA SER A 534 17.22 0.87 -5.19
C SER A 534 15.80 0.70 -5.74
N LEU A 535 14.89 0.09 -4.97
CA LEU A 535 13.49 -0.08 -5.34
C LEU A 535 12.67 1.20 -5.12
N LEU A 536 12.92 1.92 -4.01
CA LEU A 536 12.10 3.06 -3.59
C LEU A 536 12.54 4.41 -4.19
N LEU A 537 13.84 4.61 -4.45
CA LEU A 537 14.33 5.87 -5.05
C LEU A 537 13.79 6.15 -6.46
N PRO A 538 13.73 5.18 -7.41
CA PRO A 538 13.21 5.42 -8.76
C PRO A 538 11.73 5.82 -8.77
N LEU A 539 10.97 5.44 -7.73
CA LEU A 539 9.57 5.80 -7.55
C LEU A 539 9.37 7.24 -7.06
N GLY A 540 10.46 7.97 -6.79
CA GLY A 540 10.42 9.37 -6.39
C GLY A 540 10.32 9.59 -4.89
N PHE A 541 10.44 8.55 -4.05
CA PHE A 541 10.50 8.69 -2.59
C PHE A 541 11.83 9.27 -2.11
N GLU A 542 11.80 9.99 -1.00
CA GLU A 542 13.01 10.34 -0.26
C GLU A 542 13.33 9.19 0.70
N VAL A 543 14.46 8.52 0.51
CA VAL A 543 14.80 7.31 1.27
C VAL A 543 16.06 7.52 2.08
N THR A 544 15.98 7.35 3.40
CA THR A 544 17.15 7.26 4.28
C THR A 544 17.30 5.85 4.81
N THR A 545 18.53 5.36 4.89
CA THR A 545 18.86 4.01 5.33
C THR A 545 19.75 4.08 6.57
N LEU A 546 19.45 3.28 7.58
CA LEU A 546 20.19 3.25 8.82
C LEU A 546 20.66 1.82 9.12
N GLN A 547 21.98 1.61 9.04
CA GLN A 547 22.61 0.32 9.35
C GLN A 547 22.82 0.10 10.85
N GLN A 548 23.00 1.18 11.60
CA GLN A 548 23.39 1.14 13.00
C GLN A 548 22.22 1.57 13.89
N PRO A 549 21.53 0.61 14.56
CA PRO A 549 20.31 0.93 15.32
C PRO A 549 20.53 1.92 16.46
N GLN A 550 21.75 2.05 17.00
CA GLN A 550 22.06 3.04 18.04
C GLN A 550 21.79 4.50 17.63
N HIS A 551 21.76 4.81 16.33
CA HIS A 551 21.48 6.16 15.83
C HIS A 551 20.01 6.36 15.45
N PHE A 552 19.16 5.36 15.70
CA PHE A 552 17.75 5.33 15.29
C PHE A 552 16.99 6.60 15.70
N TRP A 553 17.05 6.98 16.97
CA TRP A 553 16.26 8.10 17.47
C TRP A 553 16.67 9.44 16.85
N LYS A 554 17.99 9.68 16.79
CA LYS A 554 18.55 10.90 16.19
C LYS A 554 18.12 11.04 14.74
N GLU A 555 18.15 9.93 14.01
CA GLU A 555 17.83 9.93 12.58
C GLU A 555 16.33 9.99 12.32
N LEU A 556 15.50 9.39 13.19
CA LEU A 556 14.06 9.54 13.17
C LEU A 556 13.64 11.01 13.34
N GLU A 557 14.23 11.71 14.31
CA GLU A 557 13.95 13.13 14.58
C GLU A 557 14.48 14.06 13.49
N THR A 558 15.62 13.74 12.88
CA THR A 558 16.25 14.56 11.84
C THR A 558 15.57 14.38 10.50
N PHE A 559 15.32 13.13 10.10
CA PHE A 559 14.77 12.80 8.79
C PHE A 559 13.26 13.01 8.72
N THR A 560 12.57 12.79 9.84
CA THR A 560 11.11 12.86 9.98
C THR A 560 10.37 12.05 8.92
N PRO A 561 10.47 10.71 8.94
CA PRO A 561 9.84 9.86 7.93
C PRO A 561 8.31 9.87 8.03
N GLU A 562 7.66 9.59 6.90
CA GLU A 562 6.23 9.30 6.78
C GLU A 562 5.94 7.79 6.78
N LEU A 563 6.97 6.95 6.63
CA LEU A 563 6.89 5.49 6.77
C LEU A 563 8.24 4.95 7.26
N LEU A 564 8.19 4.03 8.22
CA LEU A 564 9.35 3.32 8.75
C LEU A 564 9.33 1.86 8.32
N ILE A 565 10.42 1.39 7.73
CA ILE A 565 10.70 -0.01 7.45
C ILE A 565 11.75 -0.49 8.46
N LEU A 566 11.46 -1.57 9.17
CA LEU A 566 12.26 -1.99 10.32
C LEU A 566 12.54 -3.49 10.27
N ASP A 567 13.81 -3.87 10.30
CA ASP A 567 14.18 -5.27 10.49
C ASP A 567 13.88 -5.74 11.91
N ILE A 568 13.47 -7.00 12.06
CA ILE A 568 13.19 -7.58 13.38
C ILE A 568 14.50 -7.91 14.11
N GLU A 569 15.44 -8.55 13.42
CA GLU A 569 16.63 -9.13 14.05
C GLU A 569 17.87 -8.32 13.69
N MET A 570 18.27 -7.40 14.58
CA MET A 570 19.51 -6.64 14.42
C MET A 570 20.47 -6.93 15.60
N PRO A 571 21.79 -6.86 15.40
CA PRO A 571 22.76 -6.99 16.47
C PRO A 571 22.54 -5.94 17.56
N ASN A 572 22.43 -6.39 18.81
CA ASN A 572 22.26 -5.57 20.02
C ASN A 572 20.92 -4.83 20.19
N PHE A 573 20.04 -4.84 19.19
CA PHE A 573 18.72 -4.18 19.25
C PHE A 573 17.67 -5.01 18.53
N ASN A 574 16.49 -5.18 19.12
CA ASN A 574 15.38 -5.85 18.46
C ASN A 574 14.43 -4.82 17.81
N GLY A 575 14.06 -5.00 16.55
CA GLY A 575 13.10 -4.13 15.87
C GLY A 575 11.75 -4.04 16.58
N ILE A 576 11.32 -5.10 17.24
CA ILE A 576 10.08 -5.13 18.03
C ILE A 576 10.17 -4.13 19.19
N GLU A 577 11.31 -4.08 19.89
CA GLU A 577 11.56 -3.15 20.99
C GLU A 577 11.61 -1.70 20.48
N LEU A 578 12.28 -1.46 19.34
CA LEU A 578 12.31 -0.14 18.71
C LEU A 578 10.90 0.34 18.32
N CYS A 579 10.05 -0.54 17.80
CA CYS A 579 8.66 -0.20 17.49
C CYS A 579 7.85 0.12 18.75
N GLN A 580 8.02 -0.63 19.86
CA GLN A 580 7.39 -0.29 21.14
C GLN A 580 7.78 1.12 21.59
N VAL A 581 9.07 1.47 21.52
CA VAL A 581 9.55 2.81 21.87
C VAL A 581 8.90 3.89 20.99
N VAL A 582 8.86 3.69 19.67
CA VAL A 582 8.17 4.60 18.72
C VAL A 582 6.69 4.76 19.07
N ARG A 583 6.01 3.69 19.51
CA ARG A 583 4.59 3.70 19.87
C ARG A 583 4.31 4.37 21.20
N THR A 584 5.25 4.34 22.15
CA THR A 584 5.13 5.07 23.42
C THR A 584 5.33 6.58 23.29
N ASP A 585 5.97 7.05 22.20
CA ASP A 585 6.19 8.47 21.97
C ASP A 585 4.97 9.15 21.33
N SER A 586 4.46 10.20 21.97
CA SER A 586 3.27 10.93 21.50
C SER A 586 3.40 11.52 20.08
N ARG A 587 4.62 11.85 19.63
CA ARG A 587 4.88 12.44 18.32
C ARG A 587 4.97 11.39 17.21
N TRP A 588 5.47 10.19 17.53
CA TRP A 588 5.73 9.13 16.56
C TRP A 588 4.79 7.92 16.66
N SER A 589 3.89 7.91 17.64
CA SER A 589 2.94 6.82 17.86
C SER A 589 2.06 6.48 16.64
N HIS A 590 1.91 7.42 15.70
CA HIS A 590 1.11 7.28 14.49
C HIS A 590 1.93 6.97 13.23
N LEU A 591 3.26 6.92 13.32
CA LEU A 591 4.14 6.63 12.19
C LEU A 591 3.86 5.21 11.66
N PRO A 592 3.52 5.02 10.37
CA PRO A 592 3.36 3.69 9.80
C PRO A 592 4.66 2.88 9.90
N VAL A 593 4.59 1.67 10.49
CA VAL A 593 5.74 0.76 10.62
C VAL A 593 5.50 -0.53 9.85
N LEU A 594 6.38 -0.83 8.89
CA LEU A 594 6.46 -2.07 8.13
C LEU A 594 7.66 -2.88 8.62
N PHE A 595 7.44 -4.12 9.04
CA PHE A 595 8.54 -5.01 9.46
C PHE A 595 9.10 -5.84 8.31
N LEU A 596 10.42 -6.06 8.32
CA LEU A 596 11.12 -7.04 7.50
C LEU A 596 11.54 -8.23 8.38
N SER A 597 11.39 -9.46 7.88
CA SER A 597 11.72 -10.65 8.66
C SER A 597 12.14 -11.82 7.79
N VAL A 598 13.15 -12.57 8.23
CA VAL A 598 13.56 -13.86 7.64
C VAL A 598 12.68 -15.03 8.11
N HIS A 599 12.00 -14.88 9.24
CA HIS A 599 11.21 -15.95 9.85
C HIS A 599 9.78 -16.01 9.31
N SER A 600 9.18 -17.19 9.36
CA SER A 600 7.76 -17.42 9.03
C SER A 600 6.96 -17.94 10.22
N ASP A 601 7.50 -17.83 11.44
CA ASP A 601 6.82 -18.33 12.64
C ASP A 601 5.67 -17.40 13.03
N ALA A 602 4.46 -17.97 13.17
CA ALA A 602 3.25 -17.29 13.63
C ALA A 602 3.45 -16.57 14.98
N LYS A 603 4.36 -17.05 15.83
CA LYS A 603 4.72 -16.40 17.10
C LYS A 603 5.35 -15.02 16.89
N ILE A 604 6.25 -14.90 15.92
CA ILE A 604 6.95 -13.64 15.61
C ILE A 604 5.96 -12.66 14.98
N VAL A 605 5.15 -13.12 14.02
CA VAL A 605 4.10 -12.29 13.39
C VAL A 605 3.13 -11.74 14.45
N ARG A 606 2.70 -12.57 15.40
CA ARG A 606 1.86 -12.13 16.52
C ARG A 606 2.54 -11.05 17.36
N GLN A 607 3.80 -11.22 17.73
CA GLN A 607 4.53 -10.25 18.54
C GLN A 607 4.66 -8.90 17.81
N VAL A 608 5.01 -8.93 16.54
CA VAL A 608 5.13 -7.74 15.68
C VAL A 608 3.83 -6.94 15.63
N TYR A 609 2.69 -7.58 15.41
CA TYR A 609 1.41 -6.87 15.38
C TYR A 609 0.93 -6.44 16.77
N ALA A 610 1.24 -7.21 17.82
CA ALA A 610 0.91 -6.86 19.21
C ALA A 610 1.59 -5.56 19.65
N VAL A 611 2.82 -5.31 19.19
CA VAL A 611 3.55 -4.06 19.50
C VAL A 611 3.13 -2.86 18.66
N GLY A 612 2.19 -3.04 17.72
CA GLY A 612 1.62 -1.92 16.96
C GLY A 612 2.16 -1.76 15.54
N ALA A 613 2.77 -2.79 14.94
CA ALA A 613 3.11 -2.79 13.52
C ALA A 613 1.88 -2.57 12.63
N ASP A 614 2.06 -1.85 11.53
CA ASP A 614 1.03 -1.63 10.51
C ASP A 614 1.10 -2.68 9.41
N ASP A 615 2.26 -3.30 9.23
CA ASP A 615 2.44 -4.34 8.23
C ASP A 615 3.68 -5.21 8.46
N TYR A 616 3.75 -6.31 7.73
CA TYR A 616 4.81 -7.31 7.79
C TYR A 616 5.17 -7.81 6.39
N LEU A 617 6.47 -7.90 6.09
CA LEU A 617 7.01 -8.41 4.83
C LEU A 617 8.14 -9.43 5.09
N ARG A 618 8.10 -10.54 4.34
CA ARG A 618 9.09 -11.61 4.42
C ARG A 618 10.30 -11.31 3.53
N LYS A 619 11.51 -11.58 4.01
CA LYS A 619 12.75 -11.60 3.23
C LYS A 619 12.83 -12.93 2.44
N PRO A 620 13.24 -12.95 1.17
CA PRO A 620 13.77 -11.83 0.39
C PRO A 620 12.68 -10.87 -0.09
N ILE A 621 13.02 -9.57 -0.13
CA ILE A 621 12.09 -8.52 -0.54
C ILE A 621 11.79 -8.64 -2.04
N VAL A 622 10.54 -8.94 -2.36
CA VAL A 622 10.00 -8.90 -3.72
C VAL A 622 9.64 -7.47 -4.07
N GLU A 623 10.15 -6.97 -5.20
CA GLU A 623 9.96 -5.60 -5.69
C GLU A 623 8.49 -5.17 -5.68
N GLN A 624 7.63 -5.87 -6.42
CA GLN A 624 6.23 -5.49 -6.56
C GLN A 624 5.45 -5.56 -5.23
N GLU A 625 5.85 -6.46 -4.33
CA GLU A 625 5.21 -6.57 -3.02
C GLU A 625 5.60 -5.41 -2.10
N LEU A 626 6.88 -5.06 -2.03
CA LEU A 626 7.36 -3.91 -1.26
C LEU A 626 6.69 -2.62 -1.75
N ILE A 627 6.71 -2.40 -3.06
CA ILE A 627 6.17 -1.20 -3.69
C ILE A 627 4.69 -1.06 -3.36
N THR A 628 3.90 -2.13 -3.57
CA THR A 628 2.47 -2.08 -3.32
C THR A 628 2.16 -1.90 -1.84
N ARG A 629 2.90 -2.57 -0.92
CA ARG A 629 2.73 -2.36 0.53
C ARG A 629 3.03 -0.93 0.93
N VAL A 630 4.16 -0.37 0.48
CA VAL A 630 4.56 1.02 0.77
C VAL A 630 3.53 2.02 0.23
N LEU A 631 3.12 1.89 -1.03
CA LEU A 631 2.11 2.77 -1.64
C LEU A 631 0.77 2.71 -0.89
N ASN A 632 0.27 1.50 -0.59
CA ASN A 632 -0.97 1.31 0.15
C ASN A 632 -0.92 1.90 1.58
N ARG A 633 0.27 1.99 2.19
CA ARG A 633 0.48 2.57 3.52
C ARG A 633 0.58 4.10 3.46
N LEU A 634 1.26 4.65 2.45
CA LEU A 634 1.38 6.09 2.25
C LEU A 634 0.06 6.73 1.81
N GLU A 635 -0.66 6.13 0.84
CA GLU A 635 -1.92 6.68 0.32
C GLU A 635 -2.98 6.82 1.41
N ARG A 636 -3.06 5.85 2.33
CA ARG A 636 -4.02 5.91 3.45
C ARG A 636 -3.63 6.90 4.54
N THR A 637 -2.34 7.16 4.74
CA THR A 637 -1.86 8.19 5.68
C THR A 637 -2.17 9.59 5.13
N GLN A 638 -2.02 9.79 3.83
CA GLN A 638 -2.37 11.03 3.15
C GLN A 638 -3.89 11.30 3.12
N GLN A 639 -4.72 10.25 2.95
CA GLN A 639 -6.18 10.36 3.05
C GLN A 639 -6.65 10.73 4.46
N LYS A 640 -6.04 10.16 5.51
CA LYS A 640 -6.33 10.52 6.93
C LYS A 640 -6.04 12.00 7.22
N THR A 641 -4.95 12.53 6.67
CA THR A 641 -4.56 13.94 6.84
C THR A 641 -5.57 14.88 6.16
N ARG A 642 -6.12 14.50 4.99
CA ARG A 642 -7.13 15.29 4.27
C ARG A 642 -8.51 15.32 4.94
N ILE A 643 -8.93 14.22 5.58
CA ILE A 643 -10.20 14.17 6.33
C ILE A 643 -10.12 15.01 7.61
N SER A 644 -8.95 15.01 8.27
CA SER A 644 -8.72 15.79 9.49
C SER A 644 -8.74 17.30 9.25
N VAL A 645 -8.25 17.76 8.09
CA VAL A 645 -8.29 19.19 7.70
C VAL A 645 -9.72 19.66 7.37
N ARG A 646 -10.53 18.82 6.71
CA ARG A 646 -11.94 19.15 6.37
C ARG A 646 -12.91 19.21 7.54
N ILE A 647 -12.52 18.73 8.73
CA ILE A 647 -13.33 18.79 9.95
C ILE A 647 -12.94 20.02 10.80
N ALA A 648 -11.80 20.64 10.51
CA ALA A 648 -11.29 21.82 11.20
C ALA A 648 -11.65 23.15 10.48
N ASP A 649 -12.07 23.09 9.23
CA ASP A 649 -12.70 24.17 8.45
C ASP A 649 -14.23 24.04 8.51
#